data_AF-A0A0F8N8C8-F1
#
_entry.id   AF-A0A0F8N8C8-F1
#
_cell.length_a   1.000
_cell.length_b   1.000
_cell.length_c   1.000
_cell.angle_alpha   90.00
_cell.angle_beta   90.00
_cell.angle_gamma   90.00
#
_symmetry.space_group_name_H-M   'P 1'
#
loop_
_entity.id
_entity.type
_entity.pdbx_description
1 polymer ?
#
loop_
_entity_poly.entity_id
_entity_poly.type
_entity_poly.pdbx_seq_one_letter_code
_entity_poly.pdbx_strand_id
1 'polypeptide(L)'
;MNARESTYSALQLPTDLTIVGIGGCGKRLCREICNHEWILGNYLASGRRLRIYTMDTDANEKVEDEVQRSEIKAGIHEIGARGNIEYQYYYLPALANINQVSDLASREVATKIKDRKSDPAVKTWWLNDEGDFGLSFEELRTIDPFLIDDFGGGVHRRRAISKAIFYKVLSQGQASGFPTFPNTGTTAIIVGLGGGTGSGMFIDLARYIRALRGEATQIWLFAVIPTTKEGEKEQLNAAIALTELEYLNLNERLFNYVILTSLGPTGYKKGEEARLEVHEFDAMFPHILTNLFHIEKGDINLSDSKSLYSSFIFADAHIIEYPVEELKILKKQYEEIILELENITTARKEINRAVKALLDNFDQFKEMPPTKMDSDFIRKEYGNVEKICKNEIGKLLNYQSPEAVEFYIQNNISSDSGIEKITSYDNLLEFISKVKAFTSSVKEDELKDENDKKLFRLIPEALSGIEDTAKLFKRVAGIEEEAARGVLINVLKGKQELVSVVDRLNAKARSLKEESLEAKAGIESKQAEQVSLKQLQSRVEKAIDKTLNDNDRDLEQYFVQKKKLKSIQEHEQSLKTKIDLFVSNFKAGNIKSGDKDSWLRLSGVPELQREIDTFSHELELDLSALSRLVESIALYYYYEYRIDRTKKGGFKEKMIGAIKGNQKKALRKFEAQKRSMEDYIKTSGKEYVRINAPFELFVHENFLSENHNKKSEELKNTILHSFFPDLDEKDVDIDEIEQVFKSGDRPKLRSLLREILTRKYLQKEDYFGKLKGVEADFQTLEESLGEKNTLSAMLEKLEDLTEETIVYRRDLNRYYEKFYEDFTKISNIKNSGSKTFSSLYMTKFGDVNPKILSLIDASSDMKDLDWDEGGKRELDKLINEILVTYKNLIENYKLGIHNLMIPINTTERWNLGKAALVVSSRSSYISSRIASEPIADTIKEEINGILALSNSNDARLVTHNHTRPWDISLTFFSATGFLDNISPLTAGGGFWEIYENKKDNVLHHVLKLQEGKYVTRKALFDLKEAGELANLEKKGINVGARINELYEEKSIRKALKNEGRGFEK
;
A
#
# COMPACT_ATOMS: atom_id res chain seq x y z
N MET A 1 -8.28 -35.60 -18.98
CA MET A 1 -7.82 -35.81 -20.37
C MET A 1 -8.52 -37.02 -20.96
N ASN A 2 -9.60 -36.81 -21.71
CA ASN A 2 -10.15 -37.76 -22.68
C ASN A 2 -10.63 -36.89 -23.85
N ALA A 3 -9.71 -36.59 -24.77
CA ALA A 3 -10.00 -35.83 -25.97
C ALA A 3 -10.82 -36.73 -26.92
N ARG A 4 -12.14 -36.52 -26.97
CA ARG A 4 -12.91 -36.84 -28.17
C ARG A 4 -12.79 -35.63 -29.08
N GLU A 5 -11.99 -35.76 -30.13
CA GLU A 5 -11.95 -34.81 -31.25
C GLU A 5 -13.38 -34.63 -31.78
N SER A 6 -14.01 -33.49 -31.44
CA SER A 6 -15.16 -33.03 -32.22
C SER A 6 -14.59 -32.52 -33.54
N THR A 7 -15.03 -33.10 -34.64
CA THR A 7 -14.64 -32.70 -35.98
C THR A 7 -15.20 -31.31 -36.28
N TYR A 8 -14.46 -30.26 -35.94
CA TYR A 8 -14.73 -28.90 -36.40
C TYR A 8 -14.66 -28.87 -37.93
N SER A 9 -15.70 -28.37 -38.60
CA SER A 9 -15.63 -28.10 -40.04
C SER A 9 -14.56 -27.03 -40.27
N ALA A 10 -13.64 -27.22 -41.22
CA ALA A 10 -12.61 -26.23 -41.50
C ALA A 10 -13.21 -24.93 -42.08
N LEU A 11 -12.66 -23.76 -41.75
CA LEU A 11 -13.06 -22.47 -42.34
C LEU A 11 -12.85 -22.55 -43.85
N GLN A 12 -13.93 -22.36 -44.62
CA GLN A 12 -13.95 -22.73 -46.04
C GLN A 12 -13.41 -21.65 -46.99
N LEU A 13 -12.63 -20.71 -46.47
CA LEU A 13 -12.00 -19.67 -47.28
C LEU A 13 -11.04 -20.24 -48.34
N PRO A 14 -10.89 -19.59 -49.51
CA PRO A 14 -9.94 -20.00 -50.55
C PRO A 14 -8.52 -20.10 -50.00
N THR A 15 -7.74 -21.05 -50.51
CA THR A 15 -6.32 -21.18 -50.15
C THR A 15 -5.50 -20.00 -50.66
N ASP A 16 -5.85 -19.44 -51.81
CA ASP A 16 -5.30 -18.18 -52.32
C ASP A 16 -6.47 -17.21 -52.57
N LEU A 17 -6.58 -16.17 -51.73
CA LEU A 17 -7.61 -15.13 -51.81
C LEU A 17 -6.95 -13.76 -52.01
N THR A 18 -7.46 -13.01 -53.00
CA THR A 18 -7.15 -11.58 -53.17
C THR A 18 -8.40 -10.76 -52.91
N ILE A 19 -8.34 -9.83 -51.96
CA ILE A 19 -9.40 -8.88 -51.65
C ILE A 19 -8.96 -7.51 -52.17
N VAL A 20 -9.82 -6.84 -52.94
CA VAL A 20 -9.56 -5.50 -53.44
C VAL A 20 -10.67 -4.55 -52.99
N GLY A 21 -10.35 -3.66 -52.05
CA GLY A 21 -11.24 -2.60 -51.59
C GLY A 21 -11.02 -1.32 -52.37
N ILE A 22 -12.06 -0.77 -53.00
CA ILE A 22 -11.94 0.41 -53.87
C ILE A 22 -12.75 1.60 -53.33
N GLY A 23 -12.09 2.75 -53.20
CA GLY A 23 -12.65 3.98 -52.64
C GLY A 23 -12.90 3.89 -51.13
N GLY A 24 -13.29 5.01 -50.51
CA GLY A 24 -13.54 5.10 -49.06
C GLY A 24 -14.33 3.93 -48.44
N CYS A 25 -15.49 3.57 -49.01
CA CYS A 25 -16.29 2.43 -48.52
C CYS A 25 -15.53 1.09 -48.63
N GLY A 26 -14.93 0.78 -49.78
CA GLY A 26 -14.20 -0.47 -49.97
C GLY A 26 -12.96 -0.59 -49.07
N LYS A 27 -12.23 0.51 -48.86
CA LYS A 27 -11.10 0.57 -47.92
C LYS A 27 -11.54 0.28 -46.49
N ARG A 28 -12.62 0.94 -46.04
CA ARG A 28 -13.15 0.80 -44.67
C ARG A 28 -13.59 -0.64 -44.39
N LEU A 29 -14.32 -1.26 -45.32
CA LEU A 29 -14.72 -2.66 -45.17
C LEU A 29 -13.53 -3.64 -45.21
N CYS A 30 -12.51 -3.37 -46.02
CA CYS A 30 -11.26 -4.16 -46.00
C CYS A 30 -10.50 -3.99 -44.68
N ARG A 31 -10.51 -2.79 -44.10
CA ARG A 31 -9.94 -2.54 -42.76
C ARG A 31 -10.69 -3.36 -41.72
N GLU A 32 -12.03 -3.38 -41.74
CA GLU A 32 -12.78 -4.23 -40.82
C GLU A 32 -12.47 -5.72 -40.97
N ILE A 33 -12.25 -6.21 -42.20
CA ILE A 33 -11.78 -7.58 -42.41
C ILE A 33 -10.41 -7.83 -41.75
N CYS A 34 -9.50 -6.85 -41.78
CA CYS A 34 -8.20 -6.95 -41.13
C CYS A 34 -8.28 -6.88 -39.60
N ASN A 35 -9.26 -6.16 -39.05
CA ASN A 35 -9.50 -6.10 -37.60
C ASN A 35 -9.98 -7.44 -37.02
N HIS A 36 -10.50 -8.34 -37.86
CA HIS A 36 -10.95 -9.66 -37.45
C HIS A 36 -9.79 -10.68 -37.50
N GLU A 37 -9.04 -10.76 -36.40
CA GLU A 37 -7.85 -11.63 -36.27
C GLU A 37 -8.13 -13.09 -36.62
N TRP A 38 -9.33 -13.61 -36.38
CA TRP A 38 -9.68 -14.99 -36.71
C TRP A 38 -9.71 -15.27 -38.23
N ILE A 39 -10.01 -14.26 -39.05
CA ILE A 39 -9.95 -14.35 -40.51
C ILE A 39 -8.48 -14.40 -40.94
N LEU A 40 -7.65 -13.53 -40.38
CA LEU A 40 -6.21 -13.48 -40.66
C LEU A 40 -5.50 -14.77 -40.20
N GLY A 41 -5.83 -15.25 -39.00
CA GLY A 41 -5.29 -16.46 -38.38
C GLY A 41 -5.44 -17.70 -39.27
N ASN A 42 -6.52 -17.79 -40.04
CA ASN A 42 -6.74 -18.89 -40.99
C ASN A 42 -5.73 -18.91 -42.14
N TYR A 43 -5.06 -17.80 -42.45
CA TYR A 43 -4.00 -17.74 -43.46
C TYR A 43 -2.58 -17.87 -42.88
N LEU A 44 -2.45 -18.11 -41.57
CA LEU A 44 -1.16 -18.47 -40.96
C LEU A 44 -0.73 -19.89 -41.34
N ALA A 45 -1.68 -20.78 -41.66
CA ALA A 45 -1.39 -22.15 -42.05
C ALA A 45 -0.60 -22.26 -43.37
N SER A 46 0.27 -23.27 -43.46
CA SER A 46 1.12 -23.49 -44.64
C SER A 46 0.31 -23.69 -45.92
N GLY A 47 0.76 -23.09 -47.01
CA GLY A 47 0.11 -23.18 -48.32
C GLY A 47 -1.10 -22.27 -48.53
N ARG A 48 -1.44 -21.42 -47.55
CA ARG A 48 -2.51 -20.42 -47.66
C ARG A 48 -1.94 -19.02 -47.86
N ARG A 49 -2.59 -18.20 -48.69
CA ARG A 49 -2.18 -16.83 -49.02
C ARG A 49 -3.39 -15.90 -49.06
N LEU A 50 -3.25 -14.74 -48.40
CA LEU A 50 -4.22 -13.65 -48.40
C LEU A 50 -3.52 -12.38 -48.88
N ARG A 51 -4.06 -11.74 -49.91
CA ARG A 51 -3.61 -10.43 -50.38
C ARG A 51 -4.75 -9.45 -50.28
N ILE A 52 -4.54 -8.33 -49.60
CA ILE A 52 -5.53 -7.27 -49.42
C ILE A 52 -4.95 -6.00 -50.03
N TYR A 53 -5.62 -5.51 -51.06
CA TYR A 53 -5.25 -4.29 -51.77
C TYR A 53 -6.34 -3.25 -51.59
N THR A 54 -6.00 -2.11 -51.00
CA THR A 54 -6.90 -0.97 -50.89
C THR A 54 -6.47 0.09 -51.90
N MET A 55 -7.43 0.65 -52.64
CA MET A 55 -7.16 1.62 -53.71
C MET A 55 -8.05 2.85 -53.57
N ASP A 56 -7.47 4.04 -53.57
CA ASP A 56 -8.23 5.29 -53.62
C ASP A 56 -7.55 6.41 -54.42
N THR A 57 -8.30 7.48 -54.65
CA THR A 57 -7.90 8.71 -55.35
C THR A 57 -7.96 9.95 -54.46
N ASP A 58 -8.45 9.85 -53.23
CA ASP A 58 -8.54 10.99 -52.31
C ASP A 58 -7.18 11.34 -51.69
N ALA A 59 -6.69 12.55 -51.99
CA ALA A 59 -5.42 13.05 -51.49
C ALA A 59 -5.46 13.36 -49.99
N ASN A 60 -6.63 13.76 -49.47
CA ASN A 60 -6.77 14.18 -48.07
C ASN A 60 -6.76 12.99 -47.11
N GLU A 61 -7.27 11.83 -47.55
CA GLU A 61 -7.25 10.60 -46.75
C GLU A 61 -5.90 9.87 -46.81
N LYS A 62 -5.00 10.25 -47.74
CA LYS A 62 -3.74 9.52 -47.98
C LYS A 62 -2.87 9.35 -46.74
N VAL A 63 -2.68 10.42 -45.96
CA VAL A 63 -1.83 10.38 -44.76
C VAL A 63 -2.43 9.42 -43.73
N GLU A 64 -3.73 9.51 -43.52
CA GLU A 64 -4.45 8.63 -42.60
C GLU A 64 -4.40 7.16 -43.08
N ASP A 65 -4.63 6.91 -44.37
CA ASP A 65 -4.55 5.59 -44.98
C ASP A 65 -3.14 4.96 -44.84
N GLU A 66 -2.07 5.77 -44.95
CA GLU A 66 -0.68 5.31 -44.76
C GLU A 66 -0.38 4.94 -43.31
N VAL A 67 -0.94 5.68 -42.35
CA VAL A 67 -0.89 5.34 -40.91
C VAL A 67 -1.64 4.03 -40.66
N GLN A 68 -2.88 3.91 -41.14
CA GLN A 68 -3.70 2.70 -40.98
C GLN A 68 -3.04 1.48 -41.62
N ARG A 69 -2.43 1.63 -42.80
CA ARG A 69 -1.63 0.56 -43.44
C ARG A 69 -0.50 0.09 -42.54
N SER A 70 0.18 1.01 -41.87
CA SER A 70 1.29 0.69 -40.97
C SER A 70 0.82 -0.05 -39.72
N GLU A 71 -0.31 0.38 -39.15
CA GLU A 71 -0.98 -0.30 -38.01
C GLU A 71 -1.41 -1.72 -38.37
N ILE A 72 -2.09 -1.91 -39.50
CA ILE A 72 -2.52 -3.23 -39.98
C ILE A 72 -1.30 -4.14 -40.23
N LYS A 73 -0.22 -3.60 -40.83
CA LYS A 73 1.01 -4.38 -41.03
C LYS A 73 1.67 -4.78 -39.73
N ALA A 74 1.68 -3.91 -38.72
CA ALA A 74 2.19 -4.23 -37.39
C ALA A 74 1.36 -5.35 -36.76
N GLY A 75 0.03 -5.25 -36.78
CA GLY A 75 -0.87 -6.31 -36.27
C GLY A 75 -0.68 -7.65 -37.00
N ILE A 76 -0.55 -7.64 -38.34
CA ILE A 76 -0.25 -8.84 -39.14
C ILE A 76 1.11 -9.46 -38.73
N HIS A 77 2.09 -8.64 -38.35
CA HIS A 77 3.39 -9.13 -37.89
C HIS A 77 3.30 -9.74 -36.48
N GLU A 78 2.56 -9.10 -35.58
CA GLU A 78 2.34 -9.57 -34.20
C GLU A 78 1.66 -10.95 -34.16
N ILE A 79 0.69 -11.22 -35.04
CA ILE A 79 0.05 -12.54 -35.16
C ILE A 79 0.95 -13.61 -35.82
N GLY A 80 2.18 -13.26 -36.22
CA GLY A 80 3.18 -14.21 -36.72
C GLY A 80 3.05 -14.58 -38.21
N ALA A 81 2.37 -13.77 -39.03
CA ALA A 81 2.22 -14.03 -40.46
C ALA A 81 3.55 -13.80 -41.22
N ARG A 82 4.29 -14.88 -41.49
CA ARG A 82 5.59 -14.86 -42.21
C ARG A 82 5.44 -14.67 -43.73
N GLY A 83 4.73 -13.65 -44.17
CA GLY A 83 4.53 -13.32 -45.59
C GLY A 83 3.38 -14.05 -46.30
N ASN A 84 2.59 -14.84 -45.57
CA ASN A 84 1.36 -15.43 -46.10
C ASN A 84 0.22 -14.41 -46.26
N ILE A 85 0.29 -13.30 -45.52
CA ILE A 85 -0.69 -12.22 -45.56
C ILE A 85 0.02 -10.96 -46.05
N GLU A 86 -0.51 -10.36 -47.10
CA GLU A 86 -0.05 -9.10 -47.65
C GLU A 86 -1.15 -8.05 -47.56
N TYR A 87 -0.85 -6.89 -46.98
CA TYR A 87 -1.71 -5.70 -47.04
C TYR A 87 -0.97 -4.56 -47.73
N GLN A 88 -1.56 -3.97 -48.77
CA GLN A 88 -1.03 -2.79 -49.44
C GLN A 88 -2.13 -1.77 -49.71
N TYR A 89 -1.79 -0.51 -49.49
CA TYR A 89 -2.59 0.64 -49.86
C TYR A 89 -1.98 1.32 -51.07
N TYR A 90 -2.83 1.68 -52.03
CA TYR A 90 -2.48 2.34 -53.28
C TYR A 90 -3.27 3.65 -53.44
N TYR A 91 -2.59 4.76 -53.22
CA TYR A 91 -3.04 6.07 -53.69
C TYR A 91 -2.76 6.17 -55.19
N LEU A 92 -3.79 5.90 -56.01
CA LEU A 92 -3.66 5.75 -57.47
C LEU A 92 -3.03 6.97 -58.16
N PRO A 93 -3.38 8.23 -57.81
CA PRO A 93 -2.79 9.40 -58.46
C PRO A 93 -1.26 9.48 -58.34
N ALA A 94 -0.67 9.06 -57.20
CA ALA A 94 0.78 9.07 -57.03
C ALA A 94 1.51 8.03 -57.88
N LEU A 95 0.86 6.92 -58.24
CA LEU A 95 1.51 5.87 -59.06
C LEU A 95 1.81 6.34 -60.49
N ALA A 96 1.12 7.37 -60.97
CA ALA A 96 1.26 7.90 -62.33
C ALA A 96 1.45 9.43 -62.38
N ASN A 97 1.92 10.05 -61.29
CA ASN A 97 2.19 11.48 -61.17
C ASN A 97 1.01 12.35 -61.64
N ILE A 98 -0.15 12.19 -60.99
CA ILE A 98 -1.38 12.91 -61.29
C ILE A 98 -1.70 13.80 -60.09
N ASN A 99 -1.64 15.12 -60.27
CA ASN A 99 -1.97 16.09 -59.24
C ASN A 99 -3.35 16.74 -59.47
N GLN A 100 -3.77 16.81 -60.74
CA GLN A 100 -5.02 17.43 -61.18
C GLN A 100 -5.59 16.71 -62.41
N VAL A 101 -6.86 16.96 -62.73
CA VAL A 101 -7.55 16.30 -63.86
C VAL A 101 -6.89 16.61 -65.21
N SER A 102 -6.35 17.82 -65.40
CA SER A 102 -5.68 18.21 -66.64
C SER A 102 -4.43 17.37 -66.96
N ASP A 103 -3.80 16.73 -65.95
CA ASP A 103 -2.67 15.82 -66.14
C ASP A 103 -3.06 14.51 -66.85
N LEU A 104 -4.36 14.24 -66.99
CA LEU A 104 -4.92 13.11 -67.73
C LEU A 104 -5.19 13.47 -69.20
N ALA A 105 -5.25 14.76 -69.51
CA ALA A 105 -5.82 15.30 -70.74
C ALA A 105 -4.76 15.70 -71.78
N SER A 106 -3.51 15.27 -71.65
CA SER A 106 -2.47 15.60 -72.64
C SER A 106 -2.49 14.62 -73.83
N ARG A 107 -2.08 15.11 -75.01
CA ARG A 107 -1.94 14.29 -76.22
C ARG A 107 -0.98 13.11 -76.01
N GLU A 108 0.09 13.31 -75.24
CA GLU A 108 1.05 12.26 -74.90
C GLU A 108 0.39 11.14 -74.07
N VAL A 109 -0.41 11.51 -73.06
CA VAL A 109 -1.15 10.54 -72.25
C VAL A 109 -2.15 9.77 -73.10
N ALA A 110 -2.92 10.46 -73.95
CA ALA A 110 -3.87 9.83 -74.87
C ALA A 110 -3.19 8.80 -75.80
N THR A 111 -2.02 9.15 -76.35
CA THR A 111 -1.23 8.27 -77.23
C THR A 111 -0.74 7.04 -76.47
N LYS A 112 -0.11 7.22 -75.31
CA LYS A 112 0.40 6.12 -74.47
C LYS A 112 -0.70 5.15 -74.01
N ILE A 113 -1.89 5.66 -73.68
CA ILE A 113 -3.02 4.83 -73.28
C ILE A 113 -3.54 3.99 -74.46
N LYS A 114 -3.61 4.56 -75.67
CA LYS A 114 -4.04 3.83 -76.87
C LYS A 114 -3.01 2.81 -77.37
N ASP A 115 -1.73 3.10 -77.22
CA ASP A 115 -0.64 2.18 -77.64
C ASP A 115 -0.54 0.93 -76.74
N ARG A 116 -1.15 0.95 -75.55
CA ARG A 116 -1.22 -0.21 -74.64
C ARG A 116 -2.12 -1.29 -75.25
N LYS A 117 -1.49 -2.36 -75.75
CA LYS A 117 -2.17 -3.51 -76.40
C LYS A 117 -2.85 -4.50 -75.44
N SER A 118 -2.58 -4.42 -74.15
CA SER A 118 -3.16 -5.33 -73.14
C SER A 118 -4.56 -4.88 -72.72
N ASP A 119 -5.44 -5.82 -72.41
CA ASP A 119 -6.78 -5.47 -71.96
C ASP A 119 -6.81 -4.81 -70.57
N PRO A 120 -7.77 -3.90 -70.30
CA PRO A 120 -8.78 -3.41 -71.24
C PRO A 120 -8.18 -2.48 -72.30
N ALA A 121 -8.37 -2.80 -73.58
CA ALA A 121 -7.84 -2.01 -74.69
C ALA A 121 -8.64 -0.70 -74.90
N VAL A 122 -7.97 0.33 -75.41
CA VAL A 122 -8.59 1.64 -75.68
C VAL A 122 -8.58 1.93 -77.17
N LYS A 123 -9.77 2.05 -77.77
CA LYS A 123 -9.94 2.46 -79.16
C LYS A 123 -9.99 3.98 -79.28
N THR A 124 -10.73 4.60 -78.36
CA THR A 124 -10.91 6.05 -78.28
C THR A 124 -10.61 6.47 -76.85
N TRP A 125 -9.69 7.41 -76.68
CA TRP A 125 -9.52 8.04 -75.38
C TRP A 125 -10.56 9.15 -75.23
N TRP A 126 -11.44 9.04 -74.23
CA TRP A 126 -12.58 9.93 -74.15
C TRP A 126 -12.21 11.38 -73.74
N LEU A 127 -10.98 11.59 -73.26
CA LEU A 127 -10.47 12.86 -72.73
C LEU A 127 -9.36 13.45 -73.65
N ASN A 128 -9.62 14.54 -74.35
CA ASN A 128 -8.64 15.24 -75.20
C ASN A 128 -7.97 14.36 -76.29
N ASP A 129 -8.72 13.44 -76.91
CA ASP A 129 -8.23 12.67 -78.06
C ASP A 129 -8.48 13.42 -79.37
N GLU A 130 -7.43 13.64 -80.17
CA GLU A 130 -7.50 14.41 -81.41
C GLU A 130 -8.32 13.66 -82.48
N GLY A 131 -9.51 14.19 -82.82
CA GLY A 131 -10.43 13.66 -83.84
C GLY A 131 -11.92 13.78 -83.45
N ASP A 132 -12.81 13.20 -84.25
CA ASP A 132 -14.28 13.30 -84.06
C ASP A 132 -14.84 12.47 -82.87
N PHE A 133 -13.99 11.82 -82.06
CA PHE A 133 -14.45 10.78 -81.13
C PHE A 133 -14.23 11.08 -79.62
N GLY A 134 -13.30 11.96 -79.24
CA GLY A 134 -13.05 12.39 -77.84
C GLY A 134 -13.76 13.69 -77.45
N LEU A 135 -13.78 14.06 -76.17
CA LEU A 135 -14.20 15.38 -75.67
C LEU A 135 -12.99 16.19 -75.23
N SER A 136 -12.91 17.46 -75.65
CA SER A 136 -11.87 18.36 -75.19
C SER A 136 -12.05 18.76 -73.72
N PHE A 137 -10.98 19.20 -73.05
CA PHE A 137 -11.04 19.62 -71.65
C PHE A 137 -11.98 20.82 -71.46
N GLU A 138 -11.99 21.77 -72.40
CA GLU A 138 -12.93 22.89 -72.38
C GLU A 138 -14.39 22.43 -72.61
N GLU A 139 -14.63 21.46 -73.50
CA GLU A 139 -15.95 20.84 -73.66
C GLU A 139 -16.39 20.09 -72.38
N LEU A 140 -15.48 19.47 -71.63
CA LEU A 140 -15.82 18.83 -70.36
C LEU A 140 -16.10 19.84 -69.24
N ARG A 141 -15.47 21.02 -69.29
CA ARG A 141 -15.77 22.13 -68.37
C ARG A 141 -17.14 22.73 -68.59
N THR A 142 -17.74 22.59 -69.78
CA THR A 142 -19.15 22.98 -69.94
C THR A 142 -20.08 22.03 -69.19
N ILE A 143 -19.72 20.74 -69.12
CA ILE A 143 -20.47 19.69 -68.40
C ILE A 143 -20.31 19.82 -66.87
N ASP A 144 -19.09 20.08 -66.40
CA ASP A 144 -18.82 20.34 -64.98
C ASP A 144 -17.74 21.44 -64.84
N PRO A 145 -18.13 22.68 -64.49
CA PRO A 145 -17.19 23.79 -64.33
C PRO A 145 -16.11 23.56 -63.28
N PHE A 146 -16.34 22.66 -62.32
CA PHE A 146 -15.45 22.34 -61.20
C PHE A 146 -14.44 21.21 -61.53
N LEU A 147 -14.21 20.93 -62.81
CA LEU A 147 -13.25 19.91 -63.26
C LEU A 147 -11.77 20.31 -63.00
N ILE A 148 -11.52 21.57 -62.66
CA ILE A 148 -10.18 22.13 -62.36
C ILE A 148 -9.71 21.87 -60.92
N ASP A 149 -10.59 21.37 -60.06
CA ASP A 149 -10.28 21.12 -58.65
C ASP A 149 -9.19 20.05 -58.49
N ASP A 150 -8.42 20.15 -57.41
CA ASP A 150 -7.47 19.12 -57.01
C ASP A 150 -8.19 17.86 -56.48
N PHE A 151 -7.42 16.80 -56.23
CA PHE A 151 -7.93 15.55 -55.67
C PHE A 151 -8.12 15.58 -54.14
N GLY A 152 -8.22 16.77 -53.51
CA GLY A 152 -8.50 16.94 -52.08
C GLY A 152 -9.92 16.51 -51.64
N GLY A 153 -10.73 15.97 -52.55
CA GLY A 153 -11.97 15.23 -52.22
C GLY A 153 -12.11 13.98 -53.09
N GLY A 154 -10.97 13.41 -53.47
CA GLY A 154 -10.85 12.41 -54.53
C GLY A 154 -11.33 12.96 -55.87
N VAL A 155 -12.03 12.13 -56.63
CA VAL A 155 -12.61 12.55 -57.93
C VAL A 155 -13.93 13.32 -57.81
N HIS A 156 -14.31 13.80 -56.61
CA HIS A 156 -15.56 14.54 -56.37
C HIS A 156 -16.81 13.88 -56.96
N ARG A 157 -16.88 12.54 -56.79
CA ARG A 157 -17.94 11.65 -57.31
C ARG A 157 -18.01 11.50 -58.83
N ARG A 158 -17.00 11.93 -59.59
CA ARG A 158 -16.91 11.78 -61.05
C ARG A 158 -16.30 10.43 -61.44
N ARG A 159 -17.16 9.44 -61.69
CA ARG A 159 -16.75 8.04 -62.00
C ARG A 159 -15.80 7.92 -63.19
N ALA A 160 -16.05 8.69 -64.26
CA ALA A 160 -15.22 8.67 -65.46
C ALA A 160 -13.77 9.09 -65.17
N ILE A 161 -13.56 10.03 -64.24
CA ILE A 161 -12.22 10.51 -63.87
C ILE A 161 -11.43 9.41 -63.16
N SER A 162 -12.06 8.63 -62.27
CA SER A 162 -11.43 7.45 -61.64
C SER A 162 -11.00 6.42 -62.68
N LYS A 163 -11.87 6.15 -63.66
CA LYS A 163 -11.51 5.32 -64.82
C LYS A 163 -10.27 5.90 -65.51
N ALA A 164 -10.26 7.21 -65.79
CA ALA A 164 -9.11 7.80 -66.48
C ALA A 164 -7.79 7.70 -65.70
N ILE A 165 -7.83 7.95 -64.38
CA ILE A 165 -6.70 7.74 -63.48
C ILE A 165 -6.22 6.29 -63.59
N PHE A 166 -7.13 5.32 -63.51
CA PHE A 166 -6.79 3.89 -63.59
C PHE A 166 -6.07 3.54 -64.90
N TYR A 167 -6.54 4.02 -66.06
CA TYR A 167 -5.88 3.76 -67.34
C TYR A 167 -4.50 4.42 -67.45
N LYS A 168 -4.30 5.62 -66.88
CA LYS A 168 -2.98 6.23 -66.81
C LYS A 168 -2.05 5.42 -65.89
N VAL A 169 -2.56 4.91 -64.77
CA VAL A 169 -1.82 3.99 -63.88
C VAL A 169 -1.45 2.68 -64.58
N LEU A 170 -2.35 2.08 -65.36
CA LEU A 170 -2.05 0.87 -66.12
C LEU A 170 -1.03 1.07 -67.24
N SER A 171 -0.94 2.28 -67.81
CA SER A 171 0.00 2.59 -68.90
C SER A 171 1.36 3.08 -68.41
N GLN A 172 1.43 3.78 -67.27
CA GLN A 172 2.64 4.44 -66.79
C GLN A 172 3.06 4.02 -65.36
N GLY A 173 2.12 3.58 -64.53
CA GLY A 173 2.32 3.29 -63.10
C GLY A 173 2.65 1.83 -62.76
N GLN A 174 2.72 0.91 -63.73
CA GLN A 174 3.12 -0.48 -63.48
C GLN A 174 4.55 -0.57 -62.92
N ALA A 175 5.48 0.26 -63.42
CA ALA A 175 6.84 0.35 -62.89
C ALA A 175 6.89 0.99 -61.48
N SER A 176 5.86 1.77 -61.12
CA SER A 176 5.72 2.46 -59.83
C SER A 176 5.08 1.59 -58.74
N GLY A 177 4.85 0.29 -59.01
CA GLY A 177 4.40 -0.67 -58.01
C GLY A 177 2.89 -0.95 -57.95
N PHE A 178 2.14 -0.71 -59.03
CA PHE A 178 0.74 -1.19 -59.11
C PHE A 178 0.67 -2.72 -58.89
N PRO A 179 -0.34 -3.28 -58.18
CA PRO A 179 -0.32 -4.67 -57.77
C PRO A 179 -0.35 -5.65 -58.95
N THR A 180 0.40 -6.73 -58.79
CA THR A 180 0.30 -7.91 -59.65
C THR A 180 -0.72 -8.89 -59.10
N PHE A 181 -1.58 -9.42 -59.96
CA PHE A 181 -2.55 -10.43 -59.57
C PHE A 181 -2.00 -11.83 -59.91
N PRO A 182 -1.96 -12.77 -58.95
CA PRO A 182 -1.46 -14.12 -59.18
C PRO A 182 -2.35 -14.90 -60.16
N ASN A 183 -1.79 -15.86 -60.90
CA ASN A 183 -2.54 -16.65 -61.89
C ASN A 183 -3.65 -17.51 -61.25
N THR A 184 -3.47 -17.96 -60.02
CA THR A 184 -4.40 -18.85 -59.29
C THR A 184 -5.08 -18.13 -58.12
N GLY A 185 -6.27 -18.59 -57.70
CA GLY A 185 -6.98 -18.07 -56.52
C GLY A 185 -8.29 -17.32 -56.83
N THR A 186 -9.06 -16.96 -55.81
CA THR A 186 -10.30 -16.18 -55.97
C THR A 186 -10.01 -14.69 -55.76
N THR A 187 -10.66 -13.82 -56.53
CA THR A 187 -10.60 -12.36 -56.30
C THR A 187 -11.96 -11.82 -55.85
N ALA A 188 -12.02 -11.22 -54.66
CA ALA A 188 -13.17 -10.50 -54.16
C ALA A 188 -12.93 -8.99 -54.30
N ILE A 189 -13.82 -8.29 -55.00
CA ILE A 189 -13.78 -6.83 -55.18
C ILE A 189 -14.88 -6.22 -54.33
N ILE A 190 -14.54 -5.28 -53.44
CA ILE A 190 -15.47 -4.64 -52.49
C ILE A 190 -15.56 -3.15 -52.83
N VAL A 191 -16.77 -2.68 -53.14
CA VAL A 191 -17.00 -1.29 -53.57
C VAL A 191 -18.29 -0.69 -53.02
N GLY A 192 -18.29 0.63 -52.81
CA GLY A 192 -19.51 1.42 -52.67
C GLY A 192 -19.98 1.97 -54.01
N LEU A 193 -21.25 1.75 -54.37
CA LEU A 193 -21.79 2.16 -55.68
C LEU A 193 -22.03 3.67 -55.81
N GLY A 194 -22.17 4.40 -54.70
CA GLY A 194 -22.31 5.86 -54.72
C GLY A 194 -20.98 6.63 -54.84
N GLY A 195 -19.86 5.98 -54.54
CA GLY A 195 -18.54 6.64 -54.53
C GLY A 195 -17.98 6.86 -55.93
N GLY A 196 -17.18 7.92 -56.14
CA GLY A 196 -16.55 8.20 -57.44
C GLY A 196 -15.43 7.22 -57.80
N THR A 197 -14.56 6.86 -56.85
CA THR A 197 -13.49 5.87 -57.07
C THR A 197 -14.04 4.46 -57.19
N GLY A 198 -14.75 4.01 -56.15
CA GLY A 198 -15.29 2.65 -56.02
C GLY A 198 -16.10 2.22 -57.24
N SER A 199 -17.17 2.94 -57.53
CA SER A 199 -18.05 2.66 -58.67
C SER A 199 -17.41 2.99 -60.04
N GLY A 200 -16.30 3.75 -60.05
CA GLY A 200 -15.70 4.28 -61.27
C GLY A 200 -14.66 3.38 -61.93
N MET A 201 -14.15 2.35 -61.26
CA MET A 201 -13.06 1.53 -61.80
C MET A 201 -13.22 0.01 -61.66
N PHE A 202 -14.17 -0.48 -60.87
CA PHE A 202 -14.26 -1.92 -60.55
C PHE A 202 -14.49 -2.80 -61.78
N ILE A 203 -15.22 -2.31 -62.80
CA ILE A 203 -15.46 -3.02 -64.06
C ILE A 203 -14.13 -3.21 -64.82
N ASP A 204 -13.38 -2.13 -65.03
CA ASP A 204 -12.13 -2.21 -65.80
C ASP A 204 -11.02 -2.91 -65.03
N LEU A 205 -11.02 -2.81 -63.70
CA LEU A 205 -10.14 -3.61 -62.85
C LEU A 205 -10.43 -5.11 -63.02
N ALA A 206 -11.70 -5.51 -62.99
CA ALA A 206 -12.07 -6.91 -63.22
C ALA A 206 -11.67 -7.39 -64.63
N ARG A 207 -11.83 -6.55 -65.67
CA ARG A 207 -11.32 -6.85 -67.02
C ARG A 207 -9.81 -7.01 -67.04
N TYR A 208 -9.08 -6.12 -66.38
CA TYR A 208 -7.62 -6.21 -66.25
C TYR A 208 -7.18 -7.51 -65.56
N ILE A 209 -7.83 -7.88 -64.45
CA ILE A 209 -7.54 -9.12 -63.73
C ILE A 209 -7.81 -10.35 -64.61
N ARG A 210 -8.96 -10.38 -65.29
CA ARG A 210 -9.34 -11.47 -66.21
C ARG A 210 -8.39 -11.57 -67.40
N ALA A 211 -7.94 -10.44 -67.95
CA ALA A 211 -6.95 -10.41 -69.03
C ALA A 211 -5.58 -10.99 -68.60
N LEU A 212 -5.15 -10.73 -67.37
CA LEU A 212 -3.90 -11.29 -66.84
C LEU A 212 -4.00 -12.79 -66.52
N ARG A 213 -5.16 -13.24 -66.03
CA ARG A 213 -5.32 -14.57 -65.42
C ARG A 213 -6.09 -15.58 -66.28
N GLY A 214 -6.80 -15.11 -67.32
CA GLY A 214 -7.64 -15.89 -68.21
C GLY A 214 -9.12 -15.99 -67.77
N GLU A 215 -9.96 -16.49 -68.66
CA GLU A 215 -11.43 -16.53 -68.51
C GLU A 215 -11.94 -17.41 -67.36
N ALA A 216 -11.17 -18.40 -66.93
CA ALA A 216 -11.53 -19.27 -65.81
C ALA A 216 -11.43 -18.59 -64.43
N THR A 217 -10.90 -17.37 -64.38
CA THR A 217 -10.70 -16.59 -63.15
C THR A 217 -12.02 -16.34 -62.43
N GLN A 218 -12.03 -16.61 -61.12
CA GLN A 218 -13.17 -16.34 -60.25
C GLN A 218 -13.06 -14.91 -59.70
N ILE A 219 -13.96 -14.02 -60.14
CA ILE A 219 -14.05 -12.63 -59.69
C ILE A 219 -15.43 -12.39 -59.10
N TRP A 220 -15.48 -12.04 -57.82
CA TRP A 220 -16.72 -11.83 -57.07
C TRP A 220 -16.83 -10.35 -56.71
N LEU A 221 -17.99 -9.76 -56.95
CA LEU A 221 -18.25 -8.36 -56.65
C LEU A 221 -19.14 -8.26 -55.42
N PHE A 222 -18.64 -7.60 -54.38
CA PHE A 222 -19.40 -7.17 -53.22
C PHE A 222 -19.65 -5.67 -53.35
N ALA A 223 -20.88 -5.30 -53.65
CA ALA A 223 -21.27 -3.94 -53.91
C ALA A 223 -22.25 -3.43 -52.83
N VAL A 224 -21.90 -2.30 -52.24
CA VAL A 224 -22.70 -1.62 -51.23
C VAL A 224 -23.57 -0.56 -51.91
N ILE A 225 -24.88 -0.69 -51.77
CA ILE A 225 -25.88 0.26 -52.27
C ILE A 225 -25.96 1.43 -51.26
N PRO A 226 -25.78 2.69 -51.69
CA PRO A 226 -25.86 3.85 -50.80
C PRO A 226 -27.29 4.09 -50.30
N THR A 227 -27.44 5.05 -49.39
CA THR A 227 -28.77 5.44 -48.91
C THR A 227 -29.40 6.49 -49.83
N THR A 228 -30.74 6.59 -49.84
CA THR A 228 -31.46 7.69 -50.51
C THR A 228 -31.33 9.03 -49.77
N LYS A 229 -30.67 9.07 -48.61
CA LYS A 229 -30.39 10.29 -47.84
C LYS A 229 -29.04 10.92 -48.18
N GLU A 230 -28.19 10.22 -48.92
CA GLU A 230 -26.94 10.77 -49.45
C GLU A 230 -27.19 11.78 -50.58
N GLY A 231 -26.14 12.49 -51.00
CA GLY A 231 -26.24 13.54 -52.01
C GLY A 231 -26.63 13.02 -53.41
N GLU A 232 -27.14 13.93 -54.26
CA GLU A 232 -27.60 13.57 -55.60
C GLU A 232 -26.53 12.89 -56.46
N LYS A 233 -25.25 13.27 -56.29
CA LYS A 233 -24.14 12.69 -57.06
C LYS A 233 -23.91 11.22 -56.67
N GLU A 234 -24.02 10.89 -55.39
CA GLU A 234 -23.94 9.52 -54.87
C GLU A 234 -25.07 8.65 -55.41
N GLN A 235 -26.29 9.19 -55.40
CA GLN A 235 -27.47 8.50 -55.93
C GLN A 235 -27.38 8.28 -57.44
N LEU A 236 -26.95 9.30 -58.20
CA LEU A 236 -26.71 9.20 -59.64
C LEU A 236 -25.65 8.15 -59.98
N ASN A 237 -24.55 8.11 -59.23
CA ASN A 237 -23.50 7.11 -59.38
C ASN A 237 -24.04 5.69 -59.20
N ALA A 238 -24.83 5.47 -58.15
CA ALA A 238 -25.39 4.16 -57.88
C ALA A 238 -26.38 3.72 -58.98
N ALA A 239 -27.27 4.60 -59.43
CA ALA A 239 -28.17 4.29 -60.55
C ALA A 239 -27.42 3.92 -61.83
N ILE A 240 -26.41 4.71 -62.22
CA ILE A 240 -25.65 4.42 -63.44
C ILE A 240 -24.84 3.13 -63.25
N ALA A 241 -24.18 2.93 -62.11
CA ALA A 241 -23.40 1.72 -61.87
C ALA A 241 -24.26 0.45 -61.90
N LEU A 242 -25.46 0.48 -61.30
CA LEU A 242 -26.40 -0.64 -61.32
C LEU A 242 -26.95 -0.92 -62.73
N THR A 243 -27.30 0.13 -63.49
CA THR A 243 -27.77 -0.03 -64.88
C THR A 243 -26.68 -0.55 -65.82
N GLU A 244 -25.44 -0.10 -65.65
CA GLU A 244 -24.26 -0.60 -66.36
C GLU A 244 -23.96 -2.05 -65.98
N LEU A 245 -24.13 -2.44 -64.72
CA LEU A 245 -23.96 -3.82 -64.24
C LEU A 245 -24.96 -4.78 -64.87
N GLU A 246 -26.25 -4.41 -64.97
CA GLU A 246 -27.24 -5.25 -65.64
C GLU A 246 -26.91 -5.41 -67.13
N TYR A 247 -26.60 -4.30 -67.82
CA TYR A 247 -26.18 -4.36 -69.23
C TYR A 247 -24.91 -5.21 -69.40
N LEU A 248 -23.94 -5.08 -68.49
CA LEU A 248 -22.73 -5.89 -68.48
C LEU A 248 -23.10 -7.37 -68.34
N ASN A 249 -23.90 -7.77 -67.34
CA ASN A 249 -24.27 -9.17 -67.13
C ASN A 249 -24.99 -9.82 -68.33
N LEU A 250 -25.78 -9.04 -69.08
CA LEU A 250 -26.46 -9.50 -70.30
C LEU A 250 -25.49 -9.75 -71.47
N ASN A 251 -24.39 -9.00 -71.56
CA ASN A 251 -23.54 -8.94 -72.77
C ASN A 251 -22.10 -9.46 -72.54
N GLU A 252 -21.59 -9.37 -71.31
CA GLU A 252 -20.24 -9.74 -70.88
C GLU A 252 -20.29 -10.31 -69.45
N ARG A 253 -20.10 -11.63 -69.30
CA ARG A 253 -20.10 -12.29 -67.98
C ARG A 253 -18.79 -12.06 -67.23
N LEU A 254 -18.59 -10.85 -66.75
CA LEU A 254 -17.34 -10.42 -66.11
C LEU A 254 -17.19 -10.94 -64.68
N PHE A 255 -18.27 -10.88 -63.90
CA PHE A 255 -18.32 -11.31 -62.51
C PHE A 255 -19.00 -12.67 -62.39
N ASN A 256 -18.47 -13.54 -61.53
CA ASN A 256 -19.09 -14.82 -61.23
C ASN A 256 -20.33 -14.64 -60.35
N TYR A 257 -20.28 -13.66 -59.44
CA TYR A 257 -21.36 -13.27 -58.55
C TYR A 257 -21.34 -11.77 -58.31
N VAL A 258 -22.53 -11.18 -58.23
CA VAL A 258 -22.74 -9.79 -57.82
C VAL A 258 -23.59 -9.79 -56.56
N ILE A 259 -22.94 -9.57 -55.43
CA ILE A 259 -23.53 -9.53 -54.10
C ILE A 259 -23.82 -8.09 -53.74
N LEU A 260 -25.08 -7.80 -53.45
CA LEU A 260 -25.57 -6.49 -53.08
C LEU A 260 -25.96 -6.47 -51.60
N THR A 261 -25.43 -5.50 -50.87
CA THR A 261 -25.84 -5.19 -49.50
C THR A 261 -26.22 -3.71 -49.42
N SER A 262 -27.22 -3.37 -48.61
CA SER A 262 -27.82 -2.03 -48.60
C SER A 262 -27.43 -1.26 -47.36
N LEU A 263 -26.88 -0.05 -47.53
CA LEU A 263 -26.75 0.92 -46.43
C LEU A 263 -28.07 1.61 -46.10
N GLY A 264 -29.09 1.48 -46.96
CA GLY A 264 -30.40 2.14 -46.82
C GLY A 264 -30.94 2.11 -45.38
N PRO A 265 -30.93 0.95 -44.69
CA PRO A 265 -31.40 0.83 -43.31
C PRO A 265 -30.75 1.77 -42.29
N THR A 266 -29.47 2.11 -42.47
CA THR A 266 -28.73 3.03 -41.59
C THR A 266 -29.21 4.47 -41.73
N GLY A 267 -29.73 4.84 -42.90
CA GLY A 267 -29.99 6.24 -43.25
C GLY A 267 -28.76 7.15 -43.20
N TYR A 268 -27.55 6.59 -43.38
CA TYR A 268 -26.27 7.30 -43.43
C TYR A 268 -26.32 8.53 -44.35
N LYS A 269 -25.68 9.60 -43.89
CA LYS A 269 -25.35 10.81 -44.63
C LYS A 269 -23.86 11.09 -44.50
N LYS A 270 -23.29 11.78 -45.49
CA LYS A 270 -21.87 12.19 -45.47
C LYS A 270 -21.53 12.95 -44.19
N GLY A 271 -20.48 12.54 -43.47
CA GLY A 271 -20.08 13.12 -42.18
C GLY A 271 -20.68 12.43 -40.95
N GLU A 272 -21.53 11.41 -41.12
CA GLU A 272 -22.11 10.60 -40.04
C GLU A 272 -21.41 9.23 -39.91
N GLU A 273 -20.11 9.13 -40.23
CA GLU A 273 -19.37 7.87 -40.15
C GLU A 273 -19.30 7.31 -38.72
N ALA A 274 -19.41 8.16 -37.70
CA ALA A 274 -19.39 7.80 -36.28
C ALA A 274 -20.73 7.23 -35.76
N ARG A 275 -21.76 7.16 -36.61
CA ARG A 275 -23.09 6.70 -36.22
C ARG A 275 -23.09 5.20 -35.93
N LEU A 276 -23.76 4.79 -34.85
CA LEU A 276 -23.76 3.40 -34.37
C LEU A 276 -24.17 2.41 -35.46
N GLU A 277 -25.26 2.66 -36.17
CA GLU A 277 -25.78 1.75 -37.20
C GLU A 277 -24.81 1.59 -38.40
N VAL A 278 -23.93 2.56 -38.63
CA VAL A 278 -22.91 2.52 -39.68
C VAL A 278 -21.72 1.66 -39.24
N HIS A 279 -21.28 1.83 -37.99
CA HIS A 279 -20.26 0.97 -37.40
C HIS A 279 -20.72 -0.49 -37.30
N GLU A 280 -21.97 -0.72 -36.90
CA GLU A 280 -22.57 -2.07 -36.87
C GLU A 280 -22.63 -2.70 -38.28
N PHE A 281 -22.97 -1.91 -39.30
CA PHE A 281 -22.93 -2.37 -40.70
C PHE A 281 -21.51 -2.76 -41.14
N ASP A 282 -20.51 -1.94 -40.81
CA ASP A 282 -19.13 -2.24 -41.16
C ASP A 282 -18.62 -3.50 -40.43
N ALA A 283 -19.00 -3.68 -39.16
CA ALA A 283 -18.64 -4.84 -38.34
C ALA A 283 -19.30 -6.15 -38.82
N MET A 284 -20.52 -6.10 -39.36
CA MET A 284 -21.19 -7.30 -39.88
C MET A 284 -20.69 -7.74 -41.27
N PHE A 285 -20.13 -6.83 -42.08
CA PHE A 285 -19.73 -7.13 -43.45
C PHE A 285 -18.69 -8.26 -43.61
N PRO A 286 -17.65 -8.37 -42.76
CA PRO A 286 -16.73 -9.52 -42.80
C PRO A 286 -17.44 -10.88 -42.73
N HIS A 287 -18.60 -10.95 -42.04
CA HIS A 287 -19.41 -12.16 -42.00
C HIS A 287 -20.15 -12.41 -43.32
N ILE A 288 -20.65 -11.38 -44.00
CA ILE A 288 -21.20 -11.52 -45.37
C ILE A 288 -20.14 -12.12 -46.31
N LEU A 289 -18.91 -11.59 -46.27
CA LEU A 289 -17.81 -12.07 -47.10
C LEU A 289 -17.48 -13.54 -46.80
N THR A 290 -17.25 -13.87 -45.53
CA THR A 290 -16.78 -15.19 -45.11
C THR A 290 -17.86 -16.27 -45.27
N ASN A 291 -19.11 -15.96 -44.92
CA ASN A 291 -20.23 -16.91 -44.96
C ASN A 291 -20.66 -17.25 -46.39
N LEU A 292 -20.44 -16.37 -47.38
CA LEU A 292 -20.70 -16.69 -48.78
C LEU A 292 -19.84 -17.88 -49.27
N PHE A 293 -18.57 -17.95 -48.86
CA PHE A 293 -17.67 -19.06 -49.23
C PHE A 293 -18.12 -20.41 -48.66
N HIS A 294 -18.88 -20.41 -47.57
CA HIS A 294 -19.46 -21.62 -46.98
C HIS A 294 -20.67 -22.12 -47.77
N ILE A 295 -21.39 -21.25 -48.48
CA ILE A 295 -22.51 -21.66 -49.32
C ILE A 295 -22.02 -22.30 -50.62
N GLU A 296 -21.02 -21.70 -51.28
CA GLU A 296 -20.55 -22.17 -52.60
C GLU A 296 -19.96 -23.58 -52.63
N LYS A 297 -19.43 -24.04 -51.50
CA LYS A 297 -18.85 -25.38 -51.37
C LYS A 297 -19.82 -26.42 -50.80
N GLY A 298 -21.05 -26.01 -50.46
CA GLY A 298 -22.14 -26.91 -50.05
C GLY A 298 -23.01 -27.38 -51.22
N ASP A 299 -24.08 -28.12 -50.93
CA ASP A 299 -25.01 -28.65 -51.94
C ASP A 299 -25.85 -27.58 -52.66
N ILE A 300 -25.78 -26.33 -52.22
CA ILE A 300 -26.51 -25.20 -52.81
C ILE A 300 -25.54 -24.41 -53.65
N ASN A 301 -25.62 -24.60 -54.96
CA ASN A 301 -25.00 -23.65 -55.83
C ASN A 301 -25.95 -22.44 -55.98
N LEU A 302 -25.70 -21.36 -55.23
CA LEU A 302 -26.21 -20.03 -55.59
C LEU A 302 -25.77 -19.63 -57.02
N SER A 303 -24.82 -20.37 -57.60
CA SER A 303 -24.41 -20.22 -59.00
C SER A 303 -25.29 -20.95 -60.01
N ASP A 304 -26.23 -21.82 -59.60
CA ASP A 304 -27.26 -22.34 -60.51
C ASP A 304 -28.26 -21.24 -60.90
N SER A 305 -28.30 -20.14 -60.16
CA SER A 305 -29.05 -18.92 -60.47
C SER A 305 -28.29 -17.95 -61.39
N LYS A 306 -27.34 -18.43 -62.22
CA LYS A 306 -26.62 -17.68 -63.27
C LYS A 306 -27.51 -17.31 -64.47
N SER A 307 -28.66 -16.74 -64.15
CA SER A 307 -29.51 -15.99 -65.05
C SER A 307 -28.75 -14.78 -65.61
N LEU A 308 -29.05 -14.39 -66.85
CA LEU A 308 -28.48 -13.20 -67.49
C LEU A 308 -29.10 -11.92 -66.91
N TYR A 309 -30.41 -11.94 -66.66
CA TYR A 309 -31.20 -10.84 -66.13
C TYR A 309 -31.26 -10.87 -64.59
N SER A 310 -31.75 -11.97 -64.03
CA SER A 310 -31.93 -12.15 -62.58
C SER A 310 -30.63 -12.56 -61.89
N SER A 311 -29.61 -11.71 -61.95
CA SER A 311 -28.22 -12.05 -61.61
C SER A 311 -27.74 -11.58 -60.22
N PHE A 312 -28.54 -10.78 -59.51
CA PHE A 312 -28.13 -10.21 -58.22
C PHE A 312 -28.41 -11.15 -57.05
N ILE A 313 -27.50 -11.15 -56.06
CA ILE A 313 -27.65 -11.81 -54.77
C ILE A 313 -27.74 -10.72 -53.71
N PHE A 314 -28.85 -10.64 -52.99
CA PHE A 314 -29.02 -9.72 -51.86
C PHE A 314 -28.53 -10.37 -50.58
N ALA A 315 -27.80 -9.62 -49.76
CA ALA A 315 -27.24 -10.10 -48.50
C ALA A 315 -27.41 -9.10 -47.37
N ASP A 316 -27.75 -9.64 -46.19
CA ASP A 316 -27.74 -8.93 -44.91
C ASP A 316 -27.19 -9.83 -43.81
N ALA A 317 -26.65 -9.24 -42.74
CA ALA A 317 -26.14 -9.98 -41.60
C ALA A 317 -26.46 -9.31 -40.26
N HIS A 318 -26.48 -10.13 -39.20
CA HIS A 318 -26.67 -9.70 -37.84
C HIS A 318 -25.72 -10.45 -36.91
N ILE A 319 -25.12 -9.74 -35.96
CA ILE A 319 -24.21 -10.30 -34.96
C ILE A 319 -24.93 -10.38 -33.61
N ILE A 320 -24.90 -11.53 -32.95
CA ILE A 320 -25.30 -11.68 -31.55
C ILE A 320 -24.01 -11.78 -30.73
N GLU A 321 -23.73 -10.78 -29.89
CA GLU A 321 -22.55 -10.71 -29.04
C GLU A 321 -22.87 -11.20 -27.63
N TYR A 322 -22.08 -12.15 -27.14
CA TYR A 322 -22.17 -12.60 -25.75
C TYR A 322 -21.34 -11.67 -24.83
N PRO A 323 -21.86 -11.23 -23.67
CA PRO A 323 -21.24 -10.19 -22.83
C PRO A 323 -20.05 -10.71 -22.00
N VAL A 324 -19.07 -11.35 -22.64
CA VAL A 324 -17.89 -11.92 -21.99
C VAL A 324 -17.02 -10.84 -21.34
N GLU A 325 -16.95 -9.64 -21.92
CA GLU A 325 -16.10 -8.58 -21.40
C GLU A 325 -16.57 -8.11 -20.03
N GLU A 326 -17.89 -8.10 -19.77
CA GLU A 326 -18.45 -7.81 -18.45
C GLU A 326 -18.04 -8.88 -17.43
N LEU A 327 -18.01 -10.15 -17.85
CA LEU A 327 -17.54 -11.27 -17.03
C LEU A 327 -16.02 -11.20 -16.76
N LYS A 328 -15.22 -10.84 -17.77
CA LYS A 328 -13.77 -10.62 -17.61
C LYS A 328 -13.49 -9.46 -16.66
N ILE A 329 -14.26 -8.37 -16.73
CA ILE A 329 -14.14 -7.25 -15.79
C ILE A 329 -14.46 -7.73 -14.37
N LEU A 330 -15.52 -8.52 -14.15
CA LEU A 330 -15.84 -9.08 -12.83
C LEU A 330 -14.69 -9.91 -12.26
N LYS A 331 -14.11 -10.80 -13.08
CA LYS A 331 -12.95 -11.62 -12.69
C LYS A 331 -11.75 -10.74 -12.34
N LYS A 332 -11.39 -9.80 -13.23
CA LYS A 332 -10.27 -8.87 -13.03
C LYS A 332 -10.45 -8.01 -11.77
N GLN A 333 -11.66 -7.53 -11.50
CA GLN A 333 -11.94 -6.75 -10.29
C GLN A 333 -11.78 -7.60 -9.02
N TYR A 334 -12.13 -8.88 -9.05
CA TYR A 334 -11.87 -9.78 -7.93
C TYR A 334 -10.36 -10.05 -7.76
N GLU A 335 -9.61 -10.17 -8.86
CA GLU A 335 -8.14 -10.26 -8.82
C GLU A 335 -7.49 -9.00 -8.23
N GLU A 336 -8.00 -7.81 -8.57
CA GLU A 336 -7.57 -6.54 -7.96
C GLU A 336 -7.87 -6.52 -6.46
N ILE A 337 -9.02 -7.01 -6.00
CA ILE A 337 -9.32 -7.16 -4.56
C ILE A 337 -8.31 -8.07 -3.85
N ILE A 338 -7.90 -9.18 -4.48
CA ILE A 338 -6.87 -10.10 -3.92
C ILE A 338 -5.52 -9.37 -3.83
N LEU A 339 -5.15 -8.61 -4.85
CA LEU A 339 -3.93 -7.81 -4.87
C LEU A 339 -3.94 -6.73 -3.79
N GLU A 340 -5.05 -6.02 -3.60
CA GLU A 340 -5.15 -5.00 -2.57
C GLU A 340 -5.09 -5.60 -1.16
N LEU A 341 -5.64 -6.81 -0.93
CA LEU A 341 -5.43 -7.52 0.34
C LEU A 341 -3.94 -7.85 0.59
N GLU A 342 -3.20 -8.24 -0.44
CA GLU A 342 -1.74 -8.50 -0.34
C GLU A 342 -0.98 -7.23 0.05
N ASN A 343 -1.31 -6.11 -0.59
CA ASN A 343 -0.72 -4.81 -0.27
C ASN A 343 -1.05 -4.36 1.16
N ILE A 344 -2.32 -4.51 1.58
CA ILE A 344 -2.78 -4.25 2.96
C ILE A 344 -1.99 -5.11 3.96
N THR A 345 -1.87 -6.40 3.68
CA THR A 345 -1.17 -7.37 4.54
C THR A 345 0.30 -7.00 4.69
N THR A 346 0.95 -6.62 3.60
CA THR A 346 2.36 -6.20 3.58
C THR A 346 2.57 -4.92 4.41
N ALA A 347 1.77 -3.88 4.17
CA ALA A 347 1.86 -2.63 4.93
C ALA A 347 1.58 -2.85 6.43
N ARG A 348 0.62 -3.73 6.77
CA ARG A 348 0.31 -4.10 8.16
C ARG A 348 1.49 -4.80 8.84
N LYS A 349 2.16 -5.73 8.16
CA LYS A 349 3.35 -6.42 8.69
C LYS A 349 4.46 -5.42 9.03
N GLU A 350 4.71 -4.44 8.17
CA GLU A 350 5.72 -3.40 8.42
C GLU A 350 5.38 -2.51 9.61
N ILE A 351 4.12 -2.08 9.74
CA ILE A 351 3.66 -1.31 10.92
C ILE A 351 3.83 -2.14 12.20
N ASN A 352 3.38 -3.40 12.19
CA ASN A 352 3.51 -4.30 13.34
C ASN A 352 4.98 -4.54 13.71
N ARG A 353 5.86 -4.72 12.72
CA ARG A 353 7.31 -4.92 12.90
C ARG A 353 7.94 -3.72 13.59
N ALA A 354 7.65 -2.51 13.13
CA ALA A 354 8.20 -1.28 13.70
C ALA A 354 7.73 -1.05 15.15
N VAL A 355 6.42 -1.22 15.40
CA VAL A 355 5.86 -1.12 16.77
C VAL A 355 6.43 -2.19 17.70
N LYS A 356 6.54 -3.44 17.23
CA LYS A 356 7.13 -4.53 18.00
C LYS A 356 8.59 -4.25 18.36
N ALA A 357 9.40 -3.80 17.40
CA ALA A 357 10.81 -3.45 17.63
C ALA A 357 10.97 -2.33 18.67
N LEU A 358 10.06 -1.34 18.68
CA LEU A 358 10.04 -0.34 19.74
C LEU A 358 9.73 -0.99 21.10
N LEU A 359 8.65 -1.76 21.22
CA LEU A 359 8.22 -2.35 22.50
C LEU A 359 9.25 -3.33 23.07
N ASP A 360 9.95 -4.08 22.21
CA ASP A 360 11.00 -5.02 22.61
C ASP A 360 12.25 -4.28 23.16
N ASN A 361 12.46 -3.00 22.83
CA ASN A 361 13.57 -2.21 23.38
C ASN A 361 13.34 -1.75 24.84
N PHE A 362 12.10 -1.83 25.35
CA PHE A 362 11.73 -1.28 26.67
C PHE A 362 11.23 -2.33 27.68
N ASP A 363 11.17 -3.61 27.30
CA ASP A 363 11.03 -4.89 28.07
C ASP A 363 10.22 -4.95 29.40
N GLN A 364 9.40 -3.95 29.74
CA GLN A 364 8.80 -3.80 31.07
C GLN A 364 7.26 -3.66 31.09
N PHE A 365 6.58 -3.70 29.95
CA PHE A 365 5.12 -3.53 29.91
C PHE A 365 4.37 -4.84 30.15
N LYS A 366 3.53 -4.87 31.18
CA LYS A 366 2.60 -5.98 31.43
C LYS A 366 1.48 -5.96 30.40
N GLU A 367 1.06 -7.12 29.91
CA GLU A 367 -0.13 -7.18 29.05
C GLU A 367 -1.40 -6.78 29.82
N MET A 368 -2.19 -5.88 29.25
CA MET A 368 -3.50 -5.49 29.79
C MET A 368 -4.60 -5.68 28.73
N PRO A 369 -5.87 -5.87 29.15
CA PRO A 369 -6.97 -6.01 28.22
C PRO A 369 -7.19 -4.71 27.42
N PRO A 370 -7.17 -4.77 26.07
CA PRO A 370 -7.42 -3.60 25.22
C PRO A 370 -8.85 -3.07 25.33
N THR A 371 -9.10 -1.89 24.77
CA THR A 371 -10.42 -1.26 24.82
C THR A 371 -11.41 -1.94 23.87
N LYS A 372 -12.72 -1.73 24.10
CA LYS A 372 -13.77 -2.18 23.16
C LYS A 372 -13.56 -1.66 21.73
N MET A 373 -13.09 -0.41 21.58
CA MET A 373 -12.78 0.17 20.27
C MET A 373 -11.63 -0.55 19.56
N ASP A 374 -10.69 -1.15 20.31
CA ASP A 374 -9.61 -1.94 19.74
C ASP A 374 -10.12 -3.32 19.31
N SER A 375 -11.03 -3.93 20.09
CA SER A 375 -11.76 -5.15 19.69
C SER A 375 -12.57 -4.93 18.41
N ASP A 376 -13.30 -3.82 18.32
CA ASP A 376 -14.13 -3.47 17.16
C ASP A 376 -13.26 -3.25 15.91
N PHE A 377 -12.07 -2.65 16.08
CA PHE A 377 -11.10 -2.51 15.00
C PHE A 377 -10.61 -3.88 14.49
N ILE A 378 -10.18 -4.79 15.37
CA ILE A 378 -9.73 -6.13 14.97
C ILE A 378 -10.86 -6.90 14.28
N ARG A 379 -12.10 -6.76 14.76
CA ARG A 379 -13.28 -7.36 14.12
C ARG A 379 -13.51 -6.79 12.72
N LYS A 380 -13.35 -5.48 12.54
CA LYS A 380 -13.44 -4.84 11.21
C LYS A 380 -12.36 -5.37 10.26
N GLU A 381 -11.12 -5.50 10.72
CA GLU A 381 -10.00 -6.02 9.93
C GLU A 381 -10.25 -7.48 9.50
N TYR A 382 -10.68 -8.34 10.42
CA TYR A 382 -11.10 -9.69 10.09
C TYR A 382 -12.26 -9.69 9.09
N GLY A 383 -13.25 -8.81 9.29
CA GLY A 383 -14.39 -8.65 8.39
C GLY A 383 -13.98 -8.33 6.95
N ASN A 384 -12.84 -7.68 6.72
CA ASN A 384 -12.31 -7.45 5.37
C ASN A 384 -11.81 -8.75 4.72
N VAL A 385 -11.09 -9.60 5.47
CA VAL A 385 -10.67 -10.94 4.99
C VAL A 385 -11.90 -11.82 4.73
N GLU A 386 -12.87 -11.78 5.64
CA GLU A 386 -14.13 -12.52 5.52
C GLU A 386 -14.94 -12.09 4.29
N LYS A 387 -14.99 -10.79 3.95
CA LYS A 387 -15.66 -10.30 2.74
C LYS A 387 -15.10 -10.91 1.46
N ILE A 388 -13.79 -11.17 1.39
CA ILE A 388 -13.17 -11.83 0.23
C ILE A 388 -13.56 -13.29 0.18
N CYS A 389 -13.53 -13.99 1.33
CA CYS A 389 -13.87 -15.40 1.42
C CYS A 389 -15.36 -15.65 1.08
N LYS A 390 -16.24 -14.74 1.51
CA LYS A 390 -17.69 -14.81 1.25
C LYS A 390 -18.10 -14.22 -0.09
N ASN A 391 -17.18 -13.63 -0.85
CA ASN A 391 -17.51 -13.05 -2.15
C ASN A 391 -17.96 -14.15 -3.10
N GLU A 392 -19.14 -13.98 -3.71
CA GLU A 392 -19.67 -14.99 -4.63
C GLU A 392 -18.74 -15.24 -5.83
N ILE A 393 -17.96 -14.24 -6.28
CA ILE A 393 -17.09 -14.39 -7.46
C ILE A 393 -16.06 -15.50 -7.23
N GLY A 394 -15.50 -15.61 -6.01
CA GLY A 394 -14.62 -16.72 -5.66
C GLY A 394 -15.31 -18.08 -5.78
N LYS A 395 -16.58 -18.18 -5.35
CA LYS A 395 -17.41 -19.39 -5.50
C LYS A 395 -17.70 -19.69 -6.97
N LEU A 396 -18.01 -18.68 -7.78
CA LEU A 396 -18.31 -18.83 -9.21
C LEU A 396 -17.07 -19.20 -10.04
N LEU A 397 -15.88 -18.81 -9.58
CA LEU A 397 -14.59 -19.26 -10.13
C LEU A 397 -14.18 -20.65 -9.63
N ASN A 398 -14.97 -21.26 -8.74
CA ASN A 398 -14.70 -22.53 -8.06
C ASN A 398 -13.37 -22.52 -7.28
N TYR A 399 -13.01 -21.40 -6.66
CA TYR A 399 -11.83 -21.31 -5.81
C TYR A 399 -12.00 -22.13 -4.54
N GLN A 400 -11.01 -22.98 -4.25
CA GLN A 400 -11.06 -23.89 -3.12
C GLN A 400 -10.62 -23.22 -1.81
N SER A 401 -9.80 -22.17 -1.86
CA SER A 401 -9.33 -21.49 -0.64
C SER A 401 -10.46 -20.86 0.18
N PRO A 402 -11.39 -20.07 -0.41
CA PRO A 402 -12.54 -19.54 0.32
C PRO A 402 -13.47 -20.61 0.90
N GLU A 403 -13.70 -21.69 0.13
CA GLU A 403 -14.53 -22.83 0.56
C GLU A 403 -13.88 -23.57 1.73
N ALA A 404 -12.57 -23.78 1.71
CA ALA A 404 -11.82 -24.40 2.79
C ALA A 404 -11.90 -23.59 4.10
N VAL A 405 -11.89 -22.24 4.01
CA VAL A 405 -12.09 -21.37 5.18
C VAL A 405 -13.50 -21.58 5.76
N GLU A 406 -14.54 -21.51 4.93
CA GLU A 406 -15.93 -21.73 5.38
C GLU A 406 -16.11 -23.12 5.99
N PHE A 407 -15.59 -24.16 5.33
CA PHE A 407 -15.62 -25.54 5.82
C PHE A 407 -14.89 -25.70 7.15
N TYR A 408 -13.69 -25.13 7.28
CA TYR A 408 -12.91 -25.23 8.51
C TYR A 408 -13.63 -24.55 9.68
N ILE A 409 -14.20 -23.37 9.47
CA ILE A 409 -15.00 -22.67 10.48
C ILE A 409 -16.20 -23.53 10.90
N GLN A 410 -16.96 -24.09 9.95
CA GLN A 410 -18.15 -24.89 10.28
C GLN A 410 -17.84 -26.18 11.05
N ASN A 411 -16.69 -26.82 10.78
CA ASN A 411 -16.37 -28.15 11.34
C ASN A 411 -15.46 -28.11 12.58
N ASN A 412 -14.63 -27.07 12.71
CA ASN A 412 -13.64 -26.98 13.78
C ASN A 412 -13.91 -25.85 14.78
N ILE A 413 -14.89 -24.98 14.49
CA ILE A 413 -15.27 -23.85 15.34
C ILE A 413 -16.78 -23.95 15.62
N SER A 414 -17.19 -23.98 16.90
CA SER A 414 -18.58 -24.22 17.28
C SER A 414 -19.55 -23.24 16.60
N SER A 415 -20.70 -23.73 16.10
CA SER A 415 -21.70 -22.93 15.35
C SER A 415 -22.27 -21.72 16.11
N ASP A 416 -22.13 -21.69 17.45
CA ASP A 416 -22.51 -20.55 18.30
C ASP A 416 -21.44 -19.46 18.45
N SER A 417 -20.27 -19.61 17.81
CA SER A 417 -19.09 -18.76 17.98
C SER A 417 -18.70 -17.93 16.74
N GLY A 418 -19.68 -17.38 16.03
CA GLY A 418 -19.40 -16.33 15.04
C GLY A 418 -18.64 -15.17 15.69
N ILE A 419 -17.68 -14.56 14.98
CA ILE A 419 -16.78 -13.52 15.52
C ILE A 419 -17.55 -12.36 16.18
N GLU A 420 -18.77 -12.10 15.72
CA GLU A 420 -19.65 -11.07 16.27
C GLU A 420 -20.13 -11.35 17.71
N LYS A 421 -20.31 -12.63 18.05
CA LYS A 421 -20.78 -13.11 19.36
C LYS A 421 -19.66 -13.21 20.40
N ILE A 422 -18.40 -13.07 19.98
CA ILE A 422 -17.23 -13.12 20.87
C ILE A 422 -17.15 -11.83 21.68
N THR A 423 -17.27 -11.94 23.00
CA THR A 423 -17.26 -10.80 23.94
C THR A 423 -15.90 -10.54 24.59
N SER A 424 -15.06 -11.58 24.72
CA SER A 424 -13.71 -11.47 25.30
C SER A 424 -12.64 -11.26 24.22
N TYR A 425 -11.64 -10.42 24.54
CA TYR A 425 -10.51 -10.16 23.64
C TYR A 425 -9.63 -11.40 23.43
N ASP A 426 -9.41 -12.20 24.47
CA ASP A 426 -8.59 -13.42 24.35
C ASP A 426 -9.30 -14.48 23.49
N ASN A 427 -10.64 -14.57 23.59
CA ASN A 427 -11.42 -15.46 22.73
C ASN A 427 -11.41 -15.00 21.26
N LEU A 428 -11.29 -13.69 21.01
CA LEU A 428 -11.17 -13.13 19.65
C LEU A 428 -9.82 -13.50 19.03
N LEU A 429 -8.74 -13.40 19.81
CA LEU A 429 -7.40 -13.86 19.43
C LEU A 429 -7.38 -15.36 19.17
N GLU A 430 -7.96 -16.17 20.06
CA GLU A 430 -8.06 -17.63 19.90
C GLU A 430 -8.83 -18.00 18.63
N PHE A 431 -9.93 -17.29 18.34
CA PHE A 431 -10.70 -17.48 17.12
C PHE A 431 -9.85 -17.21 15.86
N ILE A 432 -9.19 -16.05 15.76
CA ILE A 432 -8.33 -15.70 14.60
C ILE A 432 -7.21 -16.73 14.44
N SER A 433 -6.58 -17.14 15.55
CA SER A 433 -5.51 -18.14 15.55
C SER A 433 -5.99 -19.51 15.05
N LYS A 434 -7.21 -19.93 15.43
CA LYS A 434 -7.83 -21.17 14.92
C LYS A 434 -8.12 -21.10 13.44
N VAL A 435 -8.73 -20.01 12.94
CA VAL A 435 -9.09 -19.87 11.51
C VAL A 435 -7.86 -19.95 10.60
N LYS A 436 -6.71 -19.42 11.05
CA LYS A 436 -5.44 -19.49 10.32
C LYS A 436 -5.02 -20.92 9.94
N ALA A 437 -5.46 -21.93 10.70
CA ALA A 437 -5.13 -23.34 10.46
C ALA A 437 -6.02 -24.03 9.39
N PHE A 438 -6.88 -23.28 8.68
CA PHE A 438 -7.72 -23.84 7.61
C PHE A 438 -6.93 -24.52 6.48
N THR A 439 -5.65 -24.16 6.29
CA THR A 439 -4.78 -24.76 5.27
C THR A 439 -4.64 -26.26 5.38
N SER A 440 -4.95 -26.84 6.55
CA SER A 440 -5.04 -28.29 6.75
C SER A 440 -6.22 -28.97 6.02
N SER A 441 -7.20 -28.20 5.53
CA SER A 441 -8.45 -28.70 4.95
C SER A 441 -8.45 -28.83 3.42
N VAL A 442 -7.44 -28.30 2.73
CA VAL A 442 -7.33 -28.35 1.27
C VAL A 442 -5.87 -28.53 0.88
N LYS A 443 -5.59 -29.36 -0.14
CA LYS A 443 -4.22 -29.56 -0.63
C LYS A 443 -3.90 -28.59 -1.77
N GLU A 444 -2.61 -28.31 -1.97
CA GLU A 444 -2.16 -27.35 -2.98
C GLU A 444 -2.49 -27.80 -4.42
N ASP A 445 -2.62 -29.10 -4.67
CA ASP A 445 -3.04 -29.69 -5.96
C ASP A 445 -4.55 -29.60 -6.23
N GLU A 446 -5.36 -29.29 -5.22
CA GLU A 446 -6.81 -29.09 -5.34
C GLU A 446 -7.15 -27.63 -5.73
N LEU A 447 -6.19 -26.71 -5.64
CA LEU A 447 -6.36 -25.28 -5.93
C LEU A 447 -6.54 -25.01 -7.44
N LYS A 448 -7.47 -24.13 -7.77
CA LYS A 448 -7.97 -23.97 -9.16
C LYS A 448 -6.97 -23.31 -10.11
N ASP A 449 -6.34 -22.22 -9.67
CA ASP A 449 -5.39 -21.42 -10.46
C ASP A 449 -4.39 -20.65 -9.57
N GLU A 450 -3.55 -19.80 -10.16
CA GLU A 450 -2.54 -19.02 -9.43
C GLU A 450 -3.16 -17.99 -8.46
N ASN A 451 -4.35 -17.47 -8.73
CA ASN A 451 -5.03 -16.55 -7.83
C ASN A 451 -5.62 -17.28 -6.62
N ASP A 452 -6.14 -18.50 -6.83
CA ASP A 452 -6.56 -19.39 -5.73
C ASP A 452 -5.35 -19.79 -4.88
N LYS A 453 -4.20 -20.14 -5.48
CA LYS A 453 -2.94 -20.36 -4.77
C LYS A 453 -2.46 -19.14 -3.99
N LYS A 454 -2.62 -17.96 -4.56
CA LYS A 454 -2.31 -16.70 -3.89
C LYS A 454 -3.22 -16.50 -2.67
N LEU A 455 -4.53 -16.71 -2.80
CA LEU A 455 -5.47 -16.66 -1.68
C LEU A 455 -5.14 -17.67 -0.58
N PHE A 456 -4.82 -18.92 -0.96
CA PHE A 456 -4.44 -19.97 -0.03
C PHE A 456 -3.28 -19.56 0.90
N ARG A 457 -2.29 -18.84 0.35
CA ARG A 457 -1.14 -18.32 1.11
C ARG A 457 -1.44 -17.00 1.82
N LEU A 458 -2.19 -16.11 1.17
CA LEU A 458 -2.43 -14.76 1.63
C LEU A 458 -3.40 -14.71 2.82
N ILE A 459 -4.45 -15.54 2.86
CA ILE A 459 -5.43 -15.53 3.96
C ILE A 459 -4.76 -15.83 5.32
N PRO A 460 -3.95 -16.90 5.47
CA PRO A 460 -3.21 -17.14 6.71
C PRO A 460 -2.26 -16.00 7.09
N GLU A 461 -1.60 -15.39 6.12
CA GLU A 461 -0.68 -14.27 6.35
C GLU A 461 -1.41 -13.01 6.82
N ALA A 462 -2.55 -12.69 6.20
CA ALA A 462 -3.41 -11.57 6.60
C ALA A 462 -3.92 -11.78 8.03
N LEU A 463 -4.42 -12.98 8.35
CA LEU A 463 -4.88 -13.34 9.69
C LEU A 463 -3.74 -13.28 10.71
N SER A 464 -2.53 -13.71 10.35
CA SER A 464 -1.34 -13.58 11.22
C SER A 464 -0.99 -12.11 11.48
N GLY A 465 -1.05 -11.25 10.45
CA GLY A 465 -0.84 -9.81 10.62
C GLY A 465 -1.87 -9.18 11.56
N ILE A 466 -3.14 -9.58 11.46
CA ILE A 466 -4.21 -9.12 12.37
C ILE A 466 -3.97 -9.65 13.80
N GLU A 467 -3.60 -10.92 13.95
CA GLU A 467 -3.26 -11.53 15.25
C GLU A 467 -2.08 -10.80 15.92
N ASP A 468 -1.04 -10.47 15.16
CA ASP A 468 0.12 -9.73 15.65
C ASP A 468 -0.27 -8.31 16.09
N THR A 469 -1.09 -7.60 15.32
CA THR A 469 -1.65 -6.30 15.74
C THR A 469 -2.42 -6.43 17.05
N ALA A 470 -3.23 -7.48 17.19
CA ALA A 470 -4.01 -7.72 18.40
C ALA A 470 -3.13 -8.01 19.63
N LYS A 471 -2.06 -8.80 19.47
CA LYS A 471 -1.07 -9.02 20.54
C LYS A 471 -0.35 -7.73 20.93
N LEU A 472 0.01 -6.90 19.94
CA LEU A 472 0.62 -5.60 20.20
C LEU A 472 -0.33 -4.65 20.94
N PHE A 473 -1.65 -4.68 20.67
CA PHE A 473 -2.61 -3.92 21.46
C PHE A 473 -2.59 -4.32 22.95
N LYS A 474 -2.46 -5.61 23.29
CA LYS A 474 -2.35 -6.04 24.70
C LYS A 474 -1.12 -5.45 25.39
N ARG A 475 0.02 -5.42 24.71
CA ARG A 475 1.27 -4.83 25.23
C ARG A 475 1.16 -3.31 25.36
N VAL A 476 0.61 -2.64 24.35
CA VAL A 476 0.43 -1.18 24.33
C VAL A 476 -0.58 -0.73 25.38
N ALA A 477 -1.63 -1.50 25.64
CA ALA A 477 -2.60 -1.22 26.70
C ALA A 477 -1.95 -1.19 28.09
N GLY A 478 -0.83 -1.88 28.28
CA GLY A 478 -0.04 -1.90 29.51
C GLY A 478 0.84 -0.67 29.77
N ILE A 479 0.96 0.23 28.79
CA ILE A 479 1.76 1.47 28.94
C ILE A 479 0.95 2.46 29.78
N GLU A 480 1.52 2.93 30.89
CA GLU A 480 0.85 3.86 31.81
C GLU A 480 0.66 5.25 31.18
N GLU A 481 1.69 5.78 30.51
CA GLU A 481 1.67 7.09 29.86
C GLU A 481 0.66 7.16 28.70
N GLU A 482 -0.37 7.99 28.87
CA GLU A 482 -1.51 8.07 27.96
C GLU A 482 -1.12 8.59 26.58
N ALA A 483 -0.22 9.57 26.50
CA ALA A 483 0.22 10.12 25.22
C ALA A 483 0.93 9.07 24.36
N ALA A 484 1.85 8.31 24.97
CA ALA A 484 2.58 7.22 24.31
C ALA A 484 1.63 6.11 23.86
N ARG A 485 0.73 5.66 24.75
CA ARG A 485 -0.31 4.66 24.46
C ARG A 485 -1.21 5.10 23.30
N GLY A 486 -1.64 6.37 23.31
CA GLY A 486 -2.48 6.95 22.27
C GLY A 486 -1.82 6.97 20.89
N VAL A 487 -0.55 7.36 20.80
CA VAL A 487 0.21 7.34 19.54
C VAL A 487 0.32 5.91 19.01
N LEU A 488 0.78 4.97 19.84
CA LEU A 488 0.98 3.57 19.43
C LEU A 488 -0.31 2.90 18.96
N ILE A 489 -1.44 3.11 19.64
CA ILE A 489 -2.74 2.58 19.20
C ILE A 489 -3.11 3.14 17.83
N ASN A 490 -2.94 4.44 17.61
CA ASN A 490 -3.31 5.04 16.32
C ASN A 490 -2.35 4.63 15.18
N VAL A 491 -1.06 4.43 15.48
CA VAL A 491 -0.08 3.86 14.54
C VAL A 491 -0.47 2.43 14.15
N LEU A 492 -0.75 1.56 15.13
CA LEU A 492 -1.22 0.18 14.89
C LEU A 492 -2.53 0.13 14.10
N LYS A 493 -3.46 1.06 14.37
CA LYS A 493 -4.70 1.22 13.58
C LYS A 493 -4.44 1.71 12.16
N GLY A 494 -3.23 2.18 11.86
CA GLY A 494 -2.86 2.68 10.55
C GLY A 494 -3.38 4.09 10.26
N LYS A 495 -3.77 4.88 11.27
CA LYS A 495 -4.29 6.25 11.02
C LYS A 495 -3.20 7.11 10.40
N GLN A 496 -3.49 7.80 9.30
CA GLN A 496 -2.53 8.68 8.64
C GLN A 496 -2.26 9.97 9.44
N GLU A 497 -3.32 10.67 9.83
CA GLU A 497 -3.21 11.91 10.62
C GLU A 497 -3.06 11.60 12.11
N LEU A 498 -1.92 12.00 12.67
CA LEU A 498 -1.61 11.85 14.10
C LEU A 498 -1.35 13.18 14.81
N VAL A 499 -1.54 14.32 14.13
CA VAL A 499 -1.14 15.66 14.60
C VAL A 499 -1.56 15.91 16.05
N SER A 500 -2.84 15.73 16.37
CA SER A 500 -3.38 16.00 17.71
C SER A 500 -2.81 15.10 18.81
N VAL A 501 -2.37 13.88 18.47
CA VAL A 501 -1.81 12.91 19.42
C VAL A 501 -0.31 13.11 19.57
N VAL A 502 0.38 13.47 18.48
CA VAL A 502 1.79 13.85 18.46
C VAL A 502 2.00 15.18 19.19
N ASP A 503 1.09 16.16 19.07
CA ASP A 503 1.18 17.41 19.82
C ASP A 503 1.14 17.16 21.34
N ARG A 504 0.31 16.21 21.79
CA ARG A 504 0.26 15.79 23.21
C ARG A 504 1.54 15.07 23.63
N LEU A 505 2.07 14.21 22.76
CA LEU A 505 3.36 13.53 22.97
C LEU A 505 4.48 14.56 23.16
N ASN A 506 4.55 15.55 22.27
CA ASN A 506 5.55 16.62 22.27
C ASN A 506 5.40 17.55 23.48
N ALA A 507 4.17 17.86 23.89
CA ALA A 507 3.92 18.60 25.12
C ALA A 507 4.41 17.83 26.36
N LYS A 508 4.17 16.52 26.42
CA LYS A 508 4.65 15.68 27.52
C LYS A 508 6.18 15.53 27.52
N ALA A 509 6.79 15.39 26.35
CA ALA A 509 8.25 15.36 26.21
C ALA A 509 8.91 16.66 26.72
N ARG A 510 8.32 17.82 26.43
CA ARG A 510 8.77 19.12 26.97
C ARG A 510 8.62 19.19 28.49
N SER A 511 7.47 18.78 29.03
CA SER A 511 7.22 18.71 30.48
C SER A 511 8.27 17.83 31.18
N LEU A 512 8.52 16.63 30.65
CA LEU A 512 9.52 15.71 31.23
C LEU A 512 10.94 16.28 31.19
N LYS A 513 11.27 17.03 30.14
CA LYS A 513 12.57 17.70 30.03
C LYS A 513 12.74 18.78 31.09
N GLU A 514 11.70 19.59 31.34
CA GLU A 514 11.68 20.59 32.41
C GLU A 514 11.77 19.93 33.79
N GLU A 515 10.95 18.92 34.06
CA GLU A 515 10.97 18.15 35.31
C GLU A 515 12.32 17.46 35.56
N SER A 516 12.99 16.98 34.50
CA SER A 516 14.32 16.36 34.60
C SER A 516 15.41 17.39 34.89
N LEU A 517 15.29 18.62 34.37
CA LEU A 517 16.19 19.73 34.71
C LEU A 517 16.01 20.16 36.16
N GLU A 518 14.77 20.24 36.64
CA GLU A 518 14.46 20.52 38.04
C GLU A 518 15.01 19.45 38.98
N ALA A 519 14.81 18.17 38.65
CA ALA A 519 15.36 17.06 39.44
C ALA A 519 16.90 17.10 39.48
N LYS A 520 17.57 17.40 38.36
CA LYS A 520 19.03 17.59 38.31
C LYS A 520 19.49 18.74 39.19
N ALA A 521 18.82 19.90 39.13
CA ALA A 521 19.13 21.03 40.00
C ALA A 521 18.91 20.68 41.48
N GLY A 522 17.88 19.88 41.80
CA GLY A 522 17.64 19.35 43.13
C GLY A 522 18.76 18.43 43.62
N ILE A 523 19.25 17.52 42.77
CA ILE A 523 20.40 16.64 43.04
C ILE A 523 21.66 17.47 43.31
N GLU A 524 21.96 18.47 42.47
CA GLU A 524 23.10 19.37 42.66
C GLU A 524 23.01 20.15 43.99
N SER A 525 21.82 20.64 44.33
CA SER A 525 21.56 21.32 45.61
C SER A 525 21.80 20.40 46.81
N LYS A 526 21.28 19.17 46.77
CA LYS A 526 21.47 18.17 47.84
C LYS A 526 22.92 17.72 47.97
N GLN A 527 23.66 17.63 46.86
CA GLN A 527 25.11 17.39 46.88
C GLN A 527 25.87 18.53 47.58
N ALA A 528 25.52 19.79 47.28
CA ALA A 528 26.12 20.94 47.97
C ALA A 528 25.80 20.93 49.48
N GLU A 529 24.58 20.56 49.85
CA GLU A 529 24.14 20.42 51.25
C GLU A 529 24.95 19.31 51.98
N GLN A 530 25.18 18.16 51.33
CA GLN A 530 26.03 17.09 51.85
C GLN A 530 27.49 17.54 52.06
N VAL A 531 28.04 18.33 51.14
CA VAL A 531 29.39 18.93 51.29
C VAL A 531 29.44 19.89 52.48
N SER A 532 28.39 20.70 52.67
CA SER A 532 28.31 21.63 53.81
C SER A 532 28.25 20.90 55.16
N LEU A 533 27.52 19.79 55.25
CA LEU A 533 27.46 18.94 56.44
C LEU A 533 28.82 18.29 56.73
N LYS A 534 29.54 17.81 55.71
CA LYS A 534 30.93 17.31 55.90
C LYS A 534 31.87 18.39 56.44
N GLN A 535 31.72 19.64 56.00
CA GLN A 535 32.48 20.75 56.56
C GLN A 535 32.10 21.05 58.02
N LEU A 536 30.83 20.94 58.39
CA LEU A 536 30.37 21.08 59.78
C LEU A 536 31.00 20.02 60.70
N GLN A 537 31.04 18.76 60.27
CA GLN A 537 31.72 17.69 61.00
C GLN A 537 33.20 18.02 61.26
N SER A 538 33.93 18.47 60.23
CA SER A 538 35.33 18.88 60.38
C SER A 538 35.52 20.07 61.33
N ARG A 539 34.56 21.02 61.35
CA ARG A 539 34.59 22.15 62.30
C ARG A 539 34.36 21.67 63.75
N VAL A 540 33.43 20.74 63.95
CA VAL A 540 33.15 20.12 65.26
C VAL A 540 34.38 19.38 65.78
N GLU A 541 35.05 18.56 64.94
CA GLU A 541 36.27 17.86 65.32
C GLU A 541 37.39 18.83 65.76
N LYS A 542 37.60 19.92 65.01
CA LYS A 542 38.58 20.96 65.38
C LYS A 542 38.25 21.66 66.69
N ALA A 543 36.96 21.90 66.97
CA ALA A 543 36.52 22.50 68.22
C ALA A 543 36.77 21.57 69.42
N ILE A 544 36.48 20.28 69.27
CA ILE A 544 36.71 19.27 70.32
C ILE A 544 38.18 19.12 70.63
N ASP A 545 39.03 19.07 69.60
CA ASP A 545 40.49 19.00 69.79
C ASP A 545 41.03 20.21 70.54
N LYS A 546 40.49 21.40 70.26
CA LYS A 546 40.81 22.61 71.02
C LYS A 546 40.37 22.47 72.49
N THR A 547 39.13 22.07 72.76
CA THR A 547 38.62 21.90 74.13
C THR A 547 39.41 20.85 74.94
N LEU A 548 39.83 19.74 74.32
CA LEU A 548 40.68 18.73 74.95
C LEU A 548 42.10 19.24 75.21
N ASN A 549 42.64 20.12 74.37
CA ASN A 549 43.94 20.74 74.59
C ASN A 549 43.90 21.78 75.71
N ASP A 550 42.85 22.61 75.75
CA ASP A 550 42.69 23.66 76.76
C ASP A 550 42.62 23.09 78.19
N ASN A 551 42.05 21.90 78.36
CA ASN A 551 41.91 21.19 79.65
C ASN A 551 43.02 20.17 79.94
N ASP A 552 43.99 20.02 79.04
CA ASP A 552 45.03 18.98 79.14
C ASP A 552 45.95 19.20 80.35
N ARG A 553 46.19 20.47 80.69
CA ARG A 553 46.97 20.87 81.86
C ARG A 553 46.29 20.49 83.17
N ASP A 554 44.97 20.63 83.25
CA ASP A 554 44.20 20.32 84.45
C ASP A 554 44.08 18.80 84.65
N LEU A 555 43.86 18.06 83.55
CA LEU A 555 43.96 16.59 83.54
C LEU A 555 45.32 16.11 84.04
N GLU A 556 46.41 16.74 83.59
CA GLU A 556 47.77 16.41 84.05
C GLU A 556 47.96 16.68 85.55
N GLN A 557 47.49 17.84 86.03
CA GLN A 557 47.56 18.18 87.45
C GLN A 557 46.77 17.21 88.34
N TYR A 558 45.59 16.76 87.90
CA TYR A 558 44.80 15.77 88.64
C TYR A 558 45.57 14.46 88.84
N PHE A 559 46.15 13.89 87.78
CA PHE A 559 46.89 12.63 87.87
C PHE A 559 48.18 12.76 88.70
N VAL A 560 48.88 13.90 88.61
CA VAL A 560 50.05 14.19 89.46
C VAL A 560 49.66 14.25 90.94
N GLN A 561 48.56 14.92 91.28
CA GLN A 561 48.08 15.01 92.67
C GLN A 561 47.63 13.66 93.23
N LYS A 562 46.91 12.83 92.45
CA LYS A 562 46.53 11.46 92.89
C LYS A 562 47.76 10.57 93.11
N LYS A 563 48.80 10.69 92.30
CA LYS A 563 50.07 9.97 92.50
C LYS A 563 50.78 10.42 93.79
N LYS A 564 50.84 11.73 94.06
CA LYS A 564 51.40 12.29 95.31
C LYS A 564 50.61 11.85 96.54
N LEU A 565 49.28 11.88 96.49
CA LEU A 565 48.40 11.46 97.59
C LEU A 565 48.68 10.02 98.05
N LYS A 566 48.84 9.09 97.10
CA LYS A 566 49.14 7.69 97.40
C LYS A 566 50.47 7.53 98.16
N SER A 567 51.50 8.28 97.74
CA SER A 567 52.81 8.28 98.39
C SER A 567 52.76 8.85 99.82
N ILE A 568 51.94 9.89 100.05
CA ILE A 568 51.77 10.52 101.38
C ILE A 568 51.11 9.54 102.37
N GLN A 569 50.05 8.86 101.95
CA GLN A 569 49.32 7.90 102.80
C GLN A 569 50.21 6.76 103.30
N GLU A 570 51.13 6.27 102.46
CA GLU A 570 52.07 5.19 102.81
C GLU A 570 53.09 5.61 103.89
N HIS A 571 53.59 6.84 103.85
CA HIS A 571 54.64 7.33 104.77
C HIS A 571 54.07 7.89 106.08
N GLU A 572 52.89 8.49 106.03
CA GLU A 572 52.19 9.08 107.16
C GLU A 572 51.96 8.09 108.31
N GLN A 573 51.57 6.86 107.98
CA GLN A 573 51.27 5.82 108.95
C GLN A 573 52.54 5.38 109.74
N SER A 574 53.69 5.39 109.08
CA SER A 574 54.99 5.14 109.71
C SER A 574 55.38 6.28 110.66
N LEU A 575 55.20 7.55 110.24
CA LEU A 575 55.58 8.71 111.05
C LEU A 575 54.77 8.79 112.35
N LYS A 576 53.45 8.54 112.26
CA LYS A 576 52.55 8.51 113.41
C LYS A 576 53.04 7.55 114.50
N THR A 577 53.37 6.32 114.12
CA THR A 577 53.81 5.26 115.02
C THR A 577 55.03 5.68 115.86
N LYS A 578 55.96 6.41 115.24
CA LYS A 578 57.19 6.88 115.91
C LYS A 578 56.96 8.08 116.82
N ILE A 579 56.08 9.02 116.43
CA ILE A 579 55.71 10.16 117.30
C ILE A 579 54.95 9.65 118.55
N ASP A 580 54.06 8.67 118.41
CA ASP A 580 53.34 8.06 119.53
C ASP A 580 54.32 7.38 120.52
N LEU A 581 55.35 6.68 120.00
CA LEU A 581 56.42 6.09 120.81
C LEU A 581 57.25 7.15 121.55
N PHE A 582 57.58 8.24 120.85
CA PHE A 582 58.33 9.37 121.40
C PHE A 582 57.60 10.05 122.57
N VAL A 583 56.30 10.31 122.45
CA VAL A 583 55.49 10.90 123.53
C VAL A 583 55.39 9.95 124.73
N SER A 584 55.29 8.64 124.48
CA SER A 584 55.19 7.61 125.52
C SER A 584 56.45 7.52 126.40
N ASN A 585 57.64 7.75 125.83
CA ASN A 585 58.92 7.70 126.56
C ASN A 585 59.04 8.72 127.70
N PHE A 586 58.40 9.88 127.58
CA PHE A 586 58.40 10.88 128.66
C PHE A 586 57.51 10.46 129.84
N LYS A 587 56.37 9.82 129.56
CA LYS A 587 55.43 9.35 130.59
C LYS A 587 56.02 8.24 131.47
N ALA A 588 56.96 7.45 130.94
CA ALA A 588 57.62 6.37 131.67
C ALA A 588 58.71 6.83 132.66
N GLY A 589 59.10 8.12 132.66
CA GLY A 589 60.12 8.66 133.57
C GLY A 589 61.56 8.20 133.26
N ASN A 590 61.79 7.68 132.05
CA ASN A 590 63.04 7.06 131.62
C ASN A 590 64.19 8.05 131.37
N ILE A 591 63.91 9.36 131.36
CA ILE A 591 64.87 10.41 131.04
C ILE A 591 65.14 11.24 132.30
N LYS A 592 66.39 11.33 132.73
CA LYS A 592 66.80 12.08 133.93
C LYS A 592 68.05 12.91 133.62
N SER A 593 67.85 14.14 133.14
CA SER A 593 68.93 15.10 132.88
C SER A 593 68.66 16.46 133.53
N GLY A 594 69.69 17.05 134.15
CA GLY A 594 69.65 18.40 134.71
C GLY A 594 69.98 19.50 133.70
N ASP A 595 70.33 19.14 132.46
CA ASP A 595 70.68 20.04 131.37
C ASP A 595 69.67 19.91 130.22
N LYS A 596 69.34 21.04 129.57
CA LYS A 596 68.31 21.14 128.52
C LYS A 596 68.76 20.44 127.25
N ASP A 597 70.00 20.65 126.83
CA ASP A 597 70.50 20.13 125.55
C ASP A 597 70.68 18.60 125.64
N SER A 598 71.16 18.13 126.79
CA SER A 598 71.25 16.70 127.10
C SER A 598 69.88 16.04 127.20
N TRP A 599 68.83 16.75 127.68
CA TRP A 599 67.46 16.24 127.73
C TRP A 599 66.89 16.04 126.33
N LEU A 600 67.02 17.03 125.45
CA LEU A 600 66.55 16.95 124.07
C LEU A 600 67.20 15.77 123.33
N ARG A 601 68.52 15.57 123.50
CA ARG A 601 69.24 14.45 122.88
C ARG A 601 68.78 13.09 123.41
N LEU A 602 68.70 12.92 124.74
CA LEU A 602 68.29 11.65 125.35
C LEU A 602 66.82 11.31 125.09
N SER A 603 66.00 12.31 124.79
CA SER A 603 64.59 12.11 124.43
C SER A 603 64.33 11.66 123.01
N GLY A 604 65.36 11.61 122.15
CA GLY A 604 65.20 11.19 120.75
C GLY A 604 64.69 12.29 119.81
N VAL A 605 64.71 13.56 120.23
CA VAL A 605 64.28 14.70 119.38
C VAL A 605 65.12 14.81 118.10
N PRO A 606 66.48 14.74 118.14
CA PRO A 606 67.28 14.87 116.92
C PRO A 606 67.09 13.75 115.89
N GLU A 607 66.71 12.55 116.34
CA GLU A 607 66.39 11.41 115.48
C GLU A 607 65.03 11.62 114.81
N LEU A 608 64.01 11.98 115.59
CA LEU A 608 62.66 12.18 115.06
C LEU A 608 62.57 13.40 114.15
N GLN A 609 63.31 14.48 114.44
CA GLN A 609 63.42 15.64 113.55
C GLN A 609 64.11 15.30 112.23
N ARG A 610 65.18 14.49 112.24
CA ARG A 610 65.84 14.02 111.00
C ARG A 610 64.90 13.19 110.13
N GLU A 611 64.06 12.36 110.73
CA GLU A 611 63.08 11.58 109.97
C GLU A 611 61.96 12.45 109.40
N ILE A 612 61.47 13.44 110.16
CA ILE A 612 60.51 14.43 109.66
C ILE A 612 61.11 15.22 108.49
N ASP A 613 62.38 15.64 108.57
CA ASP A 613 63.07 16.36 107.50
C ASP A 613 63.33 15.46 106.27
N THR A 614 63.61 14.17 106.48
CA THR A 614 63.74 13.19 105.38
C THR A 614 62.43 13.03 104.63
N PHE A 615 61.31 12.87 105.35
CA PHE A 615 59.97 12.78 104.73
C PHE A 615 59.53 14.10 104.08
N SER A 616 59.89 15.24 104.68
CA SER A 616 59.69 16.58 104.11
C SER A 616 60.37 16.69 102.74
N HIS A 617 61.60 16.17 102.60
CA HIS A 617 62.33 16.18 101.34
C HIS A 617 61.84 15.12 100.34
N GLU A 618 61.53 13.90 100.77
CA GLU A 618 61.07 12.81 99.89
C GLU A 618 59.68 13.08 99.30
N LEU A 619 58.80 13.73 100.07
CA LEU A 619 57.42 14.02 99.66
C LEU A 619 57.22 15.48 99.20
N GLU A 620 58.28 16.31 99.24
CA GLU A 620 58.25 17.76 98.96
C GLU A 620 57.19 18.51 99.79
N LEU A 621 57.05 18.18 101.07
CA LEU A 621 56.09 18.79 102.00
C LEU A 621 56.81 19.64 103.05
N ASP A 622 56.30 20.83 103.37
CA ASP A 622 56.83 21.62 104.50
C ASP A 622 56.35 21.04 105.83
N LEU A 623 57.20 20.26 106.50
CA LEU A 623 56.93 19.67 107.81
C LEU A 623 57.67 20.39 108.95
N SER A 624 58.16 21.61 108.73
CA SER A 624 58.93 22.37 109.71
C SER A 624 58.13 22.66 111.01
N ALA A 625 56.82 22.83 110.89
CA ALA A 625 55.91 23.00 112.02
C ALA A 625 55.83 21.73 112.90
N LEU A 626 55.78 20.55 112.28
CA LEU A 626 55.77 19.25 112.98
C LEU A 626 57.12 18.99 113.68
N SER A 627 58.23 19.34 113.04
CA SER A 627 59.58 19.24 113.61
C SER A 627 59.74 20.10 114.87
N ARG A 628 59.19 21.33 114.87
CA ARG A 628 59.16 22.22 116.05
C ARG A 628 58.21 21.74 117.15
N LEU A 629 57.10 21.10 116.78
CA LEU A 629 56.14 20.55 117.73
C LEU A 629 56.77 19.44 118.58
N VAL A 630 57.54 18.54 117.97
CA VAL A 630 58.28 17.46 118.65
C VAL A 630 59.23 18.02 119.73
N GLU A 631 60.00 19.05 119.40
CA GLU A 631 60.90 19.70 120.37
C GLU A 631 60.15 20.34 121.54
N SER A 632 59.03 21.01 121.24
CA SER A 632 58.21 21.70 122.24
C SER A 632 57.58 20.72 123.23
N ILE A 633 57.16 19.54 122.76
CA ILE A 633 56.66 18.44 123.60
C ILE A 633 57.76 17.96 124.55
N ALA A 634 58.99 17.75 124.06
CA ALA A 634 60.11 17.34 124.91
C ALA A 634 60.43 18.35 126.01
N LEU A 635 60.37 19.65 125.67
CA LEU A 635 60.64 20.74 126.62
C LEU A 635 59.54 20.93 127.65
N TYR A 636 58.28 20.67 127.28
CA TYR A 636 57.19 20.64 128.25
C TYR A 636 57.49 19.66 129.39
N TYR A 637 57.83 18.41 129.03
CA TYR A 637 58.16 17.38 130.01
C TYR A 637 59.48 17.65 130.75
N TYR A 638 60.45 18.30 130.10
CA TYR A 638 61.68 18.75 130.77
C TYR A 638 61.38 19.72 131.91
N TYR A 639 60.59 20.76 131.66
CA TYR A 639 60.27 21.76 132.67
C TYR A 639 59.41 21.18 133.78
N GLU A 640 58.50 20.26 133.47
CA GLU A 640 57.76 19.47 134.47
C GLU A 640 58.70 18.69 135.40
N TYR A 641 59.65 17.95 134.83
CA TYR A 641 60.67 17.22 135.59
C TYR A 641 61.52 18.13 136.47
N ARG A 642 61.94 19.30 135.97
CA ARG A 642 62.74 20.29 136.72
C ARG A 642 61.97 20.90 137.88
N ILE A 643 60.68 21.19 137.70
CA ILE A 643 59.80 21.70 138.77
C ILE A 643 59.72 20.66 139.89
N ASP A 644 59.45 19.40 139.55
CA ASP A 644 59.25 18.35 140.54
C ASP A 644 60.53 18.06 141.36
N ARG A 645 61.70 18.07 140.70
CA ARG A 645 63.00 17.93 141.37
C ARG A 645 63.32 19.12 142.30
N THR A 646 62.98 20.34 141.89
CA THR A 646 63.28 21.57 142.68
C THR A 646 62.38 21.70 143.92
N LYS A 647 61.18 21.08 143.93
CA LYS A 647 60.26 21.07 145.09
C LYS A 647 60.68 20.10 146.22
N LYS A 648 61.55 19.11 145.95
CA LYS A 648 61.80 17.95 146.84
C LYS A 648 63.15 17.91 147.62
N GLY A 649 64.04 18.91 147.56
CA GLY A 649 65.43 18.85 148.12
C GLY A 649 65.69 19.54 149.50
N GLY A 650 66.51 18.93 150.38
CA GLY A 650 66.76 19.32 151.79
C GLY A 650 68.21 19.65 152.22
N PHE A 651 68.32 20.32 153.39
CA PHE A 651 69.44 20.83 154.23
C PHE A 651 70.85 21.11 153.62
N LYS A 652 71.41 20.26 152.74
CA LYS A 652 72.74 20.47 152.13
C LYS A 652 72.77 21.44 150.94
N GLU A 653 71.61 21.78 150.37
CA GLU A 653 71.49 22.86 149.35
C GLU A 653 71.23 24.25 149.98
N LYS A 654 71.05 24.36 151.31
CA LYS A 654 70.87 25.65 152.00
C LYS A 654 72.18 26.38 152.37
N MET A 655 73.34 25.72 152.31
CA MET A 655 74.63 26.34 152.69
C MET A 655 75.53 26.75 151.51
N ILE A 656 75.21 26.36 150.27
CA ILE A 656 75.94 26.79 149.06
C ILE A 656 74.96 27.53 148.16
N GLY A 657 74.83 28.86 148.33
CA GLY A 657 74.00 29.64 147.41
C GLY A 657 73.36 30.91 147.94
N ALA A 658 73.69 31.37 149.15
CA ALA A 658 73.51 32.76 149.59
C ALA A 658 74.33 33.79 148.76
N ILE A 659 74.73 33.44 147.52
CA ILE A 659 75.46 34.30 146.56
C ILE A 659 74.70 34.46 145.21
N LYS A 660 73.59 33.75 144.95
CA LYS A 660 72.64 34.12 143.88
C LYS A 660 71.21 33.84 144.32
N GLY A 661 70.47 34.91 144.61
CA GLY A 661 69.13 34.82 145.18
C GLY A 661 68.12 34.04 144.34
N ASN A 662 67.13 33.51 145.07
CA ASN A 662 65.73 33.37 144.64
C ASN A 662 65.32 32.00 144.04
N GLN A 663 65.30 30.93 144.86
CA GLN A 663 64.75 29.60 144.54
C GLN A 663 63.27 29.66 144.09
N LYS A 664 62.45 30.54 144.68
CA LYS A 664 61.07 30.82 144.23
C LYS A 664 61.02 31.41 142.80
N LYS A 665 62.03 32.18 142.38
CA LYS A 665 62.11 32.78 141.04
C LYS A 665 62.46 31.73 139.98
N ALA A 666 63.33 30.77 140.29
CA ALA A 666 63.64 29.65 139.41
C ALA A 666 62.42 28.73 139.19
N LEU A 667 61.68 28.43 140.27
CA LEU A 667 60.46 27.62 140.20
C LEU A 667 59.37 28.28 139.34
N ARG A 668 59.11 29.58 139.57
CA ARG A 668 58.19 30.38 138.73
C ARG A 668 58.64 30.45 137.28
N LYS A 669 59.95 30.54 137.03
CA LYS A 669 60.50 30.55 135.66
C LYS A 669 60.20 29.23 134.95
N PHE A 670 60.42 28.09 135.60
CA PHE A 670 60.10 26.78 135.00
C PHE A 670 58.59 26.56 134.84
N GLU A 671 57.75 26.97 135.80
CA GLU A 671 56.29 26.91 135.65
C GLU A 671 55.78 27.77 134.49
N ALA A 672 56.35 28.97 134.30
CA ALA A 672 56.04 29.84 133.16
C ALA A 672 56.52 29.23 131.84
N GLN A 673 57.71 28.63 131.80
CA GLN A 673 58.23 27.97 130.60
C GLN A 673 57.44 26.69 130.25
N LYS A 674 57.03 25.90 131.25
CA LYS A 674 56.12 24.75 131.05
C LYS A 674 54.79 25.19 130.43
N ARG A 675 54.14 26.23 130.99
CA ARG A 675 52.90 26.78 130.43
C ARG A 675 53.07 27.32 129.01
N SER A 676 54.18 28.01 128.73
CA SER A 676 54.47 28.50 127.38
C SER A 676 54.60 27.37 126.36
N MET A 677 55.23 26.25 126.72
CA MET A 677 55.26 25.06 125.84
C MET A 677 53.87 24.45 125.70
N GLU A 678 53.09 24.39 126.79
CA GLU A 678 51.71 23.88 126.78
C GLU A 678 50.82 24.66 125.80
N ASP A 679 50.87 25.99 125.85
CA ASP A 679 50.11 26.89 124.99
C ASP A 679 50.55 26.74 123.52
N TYR A 680 51.85 26.62 123.26
CA TYR A 680 52.34 26.41 121.89
C TYR A 680 51.82 25.09 121.29
N ILE A 681 51.87 23.99 122.05
CA ILE A 681 51.37 22.69 121.59
C ILE A 681 49.85 22.75 121.38
N LYS A 682 49.08 23.41 122.26
CA LYS A 682 47.62 23.58 122.13
C LYS A 682 47.19 24.45 120.94
N THR A 683 48.03 25.38 120.51
CA THR A 683 47.69 26.35 119.45
C THR A 683 48.21 25.89 118.09
N SER A 684 49.50 25.57 118.01
CA SER A 684 50.20 25.20 116.77
C SER A 684 50.14 23.69 116.47
N GLY A 685 49.81 22.86 117.47
CA GLY A 685 49.75 21.41 117.31
C GLY A 685 48.38 20.86 116.89
N LYS A 686 47.32 21.68 116.79
CA LYS A 686 45.93 21.18 116.54
C LYS A 686 45.77 20.33 115.28
N GLU A 687 46.55 20.62 114.25
CA GLU A 687 46.54 19.92 112.97
C GLU A 687 47.20 18.53 113.05
N TYR A 688 48.06 18.31 114.04
CA TYR A 688 48.87 17.09 114.18
C TYR A 688 48.44 16.24 115.36
N VAL A 689 48.03 16.87 116.46
CA VAL A 689 47.81 16.23 117.76
C VAL A 689 46.56 16.74 118.49
N ARG A 690 45.99 15.88 119.32
CA ARG A 690 44.86 16.12 120.23
C ARG A 690 45.32 16.07 121.69
N ILE A 691 44.83 16.98 122.53
CA ILE A 691 45.25 17.11 123.94
C ILE A 691 44.04 16.98 124.89
N ASN A 692 44.13 16.11 125.90
CA ASN A 692 43.13 15.87 126.95
C ASN A 692 43.65 16.30 128.35
N ALA A 693 42.77 16.46 129.35
CA ALA A 693 43.13 16.84 130.73
C ALA A 693 43.10 15.65 131.70
N PRO A 694 44.05 15.51 132.66
CA PRO A 694 45.30 16.27 132.79
C PRO A 694 46.23 16.04 131.57
N PHE A 695 47.01 17.05 131.14
CA PHE A 695 47.71 17.16 129.84
C PHE A 695 48.21 15.82 129.22
N GLU A 696 47.39 15.22 128.36
CA GLU A 696 47.63 13.97 127.63
C GLU A 696 47.55 14.19 126.13
N LEU A 697 48.56 13.75 125.36
CA LEU A 697 48.73 14.07 123.94
C LEU A 697 48.58 12.81 123.06
N PHE A 698 47.82 12.91 121.96
CA PHE A 698 47.55 11.85 120.97
C PHE A 698 47.74 12.39 119.54
N VAL A 699 48.32 11.62 118.60
CA VAL A 699 48.48 12.04 117.19
C VAL A 699 47.25 11.64 116.34
N HIS A 700 46.77 12.48 115.42
CA HIS A 700 45.64 12.16 114.51
C HIS A 700 46.00 11.03 113.52
N GLU A 701 45.00 10.34 112.95
CA GLU A 701 45.24 9.22 112.01
C GLU A 701 45.71 9.68 110.60
N ASN A 702 45.11 10.73 110.03
CA ASN A 702 45.38 11.22 108.66
C ASN A 702 45.74 12.72 108.65
N PHE A 703 46.68 13.13 109.49
CA PHE A 703 47.14 14.50 109.65
C PHE A 703 47.86 15.14 108.43
N LEU A 704 48.22 14.39 107.38
CA LEU A 704 48.90 14.85 106.15
C LEU A 704 48.09 14.55 104.88
N SER A 705 47.46 13.37 104.76
CA SER A 705 46.81 12.93 103.52
C SER A 705 45.44 13.55 103.22
N GLU A 706 44.69 14.00 104.25
CA GLU A 706 43.31 14.50 104.09
C GLU A 706 43.21 15.73 103.18
N ASN A 707 44.14 16.69 103.34
CA ASN A 707 44.15 17.94 102.58
C ASN A 707 44.48 17.72 101.08
N HIS A 708 45.35 16.74 100.78
CA HIS A 708 45.70 16.39 99.40
C HIS A 708 44.57 15.66 98.67
N ASN A 709 43.79 14.83 99.38
CA ASN A 709 42.65 14.15 98.77
C ASN A 709 41.57 15.14 98.35
N LYS A 710 41.26 16.12 99.21
CA LYS A 710 40.28 17.18 98.92
C LYS A 710 40.63 17.97 97.66
N LYS A 711 41.90 18.37 97.51
CA LYS A 711 42.39 19.07 96.30
C LYS A 711 42.28 18.23 95.02
N SER A 712 42.46 16.91 95.11
CA SER A 712 42.32 16.03 93.93
C SER A 712 40.87 15.93 93.45
N GLU A 713 39.90 15.85 94.36
CA GLU A 713 38.48 15.80 93.99
C GLU A 713 37.96 17.15 93.47
N GLU A 714 38.45 18.28 93.99
CA GLU A 714 38.16 19.61 93.45
C GLU A 714 38.63 19.77 92.00
N LEU A 715 39.83 19.25 91.66
CA LEU A 715 40.35 19.24 90.29
C LEU A 715 39.50 18.36 89.35
N LYS A 716 39.08 17.17 89.80
CA LYS A 716 38.18 16.28 89.02
C LYS A 716 36.88 16.99 88.65
N ASN A 717 36.24 17.63 89.64
CA ASN A 717 34.98 18.33 89.42
C ASN A 717 35.15 19.52 88.48
N THR A 718 36.25 20.27 88.58
CA THR A 718 36.56 21.39 87.68
C THR A 718 36.72 20.92 86.23
N ILE A 719 37.42 19.81 86.01
CA ILE A 719 37.60 19.20 84.68
C ILE A 719 36.24 18.77 84.10
N LEU A 720 35.41 18.08 84.88
CA LEU A 720 34.08 17.65 84.45
C LEU A 720 33.17 18.83 84.10
N HIS A 721 33.19 19.89 84.91
CA HIS A 721 32.38 21.09 84.66
C HIS A 721 32.84 21.87 83.42
N SER A 722 34.14 21.85 83.11
CA SER A 722 34.71 22.49 81.92
C SER A 722 34.32 21.76 80.63
N PHE A 723 34.37 20.42 80.64
CA PHE A 723 33.95 19.62 79.50
C PHE A 723 32.42 19.59 79.32
N PHE A 724 31.68 19.71 80.43
CA PHE A 724 30.22 19.63 80.43
C PHE A 724 29.60 20.68 81.36
N PRO A 725 29.45 21.94 80.90
CA PRO A 725 28.93 23.05 81.71
C PRO A 725 27.47 22.89 82.13
N ASP A 726 26.67 22.20 81.30
CA ASP A 726 25.20 22.07 81.40
C ASP A 726 24.77 20.60 81.58
N LEU A 727 25.28 19.89 82.60
CA LEU A 727 24.95 18.48 82.82
C LEU A 727 23.57 18.28 83.45
N ASP A 728 22.66 17.67 82.69
CA ASP A 728 21.58 16.85 83.25
C ASP A 728 22.15 15.44 83.50
N GLU A 729 21.98 14.90 84.72
CA GLU A 729 22.60 13.64 85.19
C GLU A 729 22.18 12.38 84.41
N LYS A 730 21.34 12.50 83.38
CA LYS A 730 20.76 11.36 82.64
C LYS A 730 21.39 11.05 81.28
N ASP A 731 22.24 11.92 80.73
CA ASP A 731 22.70 11.83 79.33
C ASP A 731 24.19 11.52 79.13
N VAL A 732 24.95 11.31 80.20
CA VAL A 732 26.38 11.01 80.12
C VAL A 732 26.67 9.76 80.93
N ASP A 733 27.43 8.81 80.37
CA ASP A 733 28.01 7.67 81.08
C ASP A 733 29.05 8.17 82.10
N ILE A 734 28.57 8.90 83.11
CA ILE A 734 29.35 9.43 84.23
C ILE A 734 30.07 8.27 84.91
N ASP A 735 29.43 7.11 85.00
CA ASP A 735 30.01 5.88 85.54
C ASP A 735 31.23 5.40 84.74
N GLU A 736 31.22 5.51 83.41
CA GLU A 736 32.35 5.10 82.57
C GLU A 736 33.50 6.12 82.69
N ILE A 737 33.19 7.41 82.68
CA ILE A 737 34.17 8.48 82.91
C ILE A 737 34.79 8.35 84.32
N GLU A 738 33.97 8.08 85.35
CA GLU A 738 34.38 7.83 86.73
C GLU A 738 35.35 6.66 86.85
N GLN A 739 35.06 5.54 86.20
CA GLN A 739 35.92 4.36 86.21
C GLN A 739 37.29 4.66 85.59
N VAL A 740 37.33 5.42 84.50
CA VAL A 740 38.60 5.77 83.86
C VAL A 740 39.39 6.79 84.70
N PHE A 741 38.75 7.76 85.35
CA PHE A 741 39.41 8.62 86.34
C PHE A 741 40.04 7.82 87.49
N LYS A 742 39.37 6.76 87.97
CA LYS A 742 39.89 5.83 89.00
C LYS A 742 41.05 4.97 88.50
N SER A 743 41.10 4.66 87.20
CA SER A 743 42.10 3.76 86.61
C SER A 743 43.51 4.35 86.48
N GLY A 744 43.65 5.69 86.43
CA GLY A 744 44.96 6.35 86.29
C GLY A 744 45.47 6.52 84.85
N ASP A 745 44.69 6.15 83.81
CA ASP A 745 45.10 6.13 82.40
C ASP A 745 44.64 7.39 81.62
N ARG A 746 45.55 8.37 81.48
CA ARG A 746 45.28 9.66 80.79
C ARG A 746 44.96 9.51 79.29
N PRO A 747 45.73 8.78 78.47
CA PRO A 747 45.39 8.57 77.05
C PRO A 747 44.01 7.95 76.86
N LYS A 748 43.64 6.97 77.69
CA LYS A 748 42.33 6.31 77.63
C LYS A 748 41.20 7.29 77.98
N LEU A 749 41.39 8.11 79.02
CA LEU A 749 40.42 9.15 79.39
C LEU A 749 40.24 10.19 78.28
N ARG A 750 41.33 10.62 77.64
CA ARG A 750 41.31 11.60 76.56
C ARG A 750 40.58 11.07 75.32
N SER A 751 40.78 9.80 74.96
CA SER A 751 40.07 9.15 73.86
C SER A 751 38.57 9.05 74.13
N LEU A 752 38.20 8.62 75.35
CA LEU A 752 36.80 8.50 75.76
C LEU A 752 36.10 9.86 75.76
N LEU A 753 36.74 10.91 76.32
CA LEU A 753 36.21 12.26 76.29
C LEU A 753 36.04 12.79 74.86
N ARG A 754 36.97 12.50 73.94
CA ARG A 754 36.83 12.88 72.52
C ARG A 754 35.60 12.23 71.89
N GLU A 755 35.39 10.94 72.11
CA GLU A 755 34.26 10.21 71.54
C GLU A 755 32.91 10.76 72.05
N ILE A 756 32.80 10.97 73.36
CA ILE A 756 31.59 11.49 74.00
C ILE A 756 31.30 12.92 73.52
N LEU A 757 32.33 13.78 73.44
CA LEU A 757 32.18 15.15 72.94
C LEU A 757 31.80 15.17 71.45
N THR A 758 32.39 14.34 70.61
CA THR A 758 32.03 14.23 69.18
C THR A 758 30.57 13.87 69.01
N ARG A 759 30.09 12.86 69.73
CA ARG A 759 28.69 12.44 69.69
C ARG A 759 27.76 13.58 70.11
N LYS A 760 28.06 14.25 71.23
CA LYS A 760 27.23 15.32 71.79
C LYS A 760 27.17 16.56 70.89
N TYR A 761 28.31 17.03 70.36
CA TYR A 761 28.34 18.20 69.48
C TYR A 761 27.62 17.92 68.15
N LEU A 762 27.81 16.73 67.56
CA LEU A 762 27.10 16.35 66.33
C LEU A 762 25.59 16.16 66.57
N GLN A 763 25.18 15.66 67.73
CA GLN A 763 23.78 15.52 68.12
C GLN A 763 23.12 16.89 68.37
N LYS A 764 23.82 17.83 69.01
CA LYS A 764 23.33 19.20 69.23
C LYS A 764 23.03 19.94 67.91
N GLU A 765 23.83 19.69 66.88
CA GLU A 765 23.66 20.29 65.55
C GLU A 765 22.69 19.51 64.63
N ASP A 766 22.08 18.42 65.14
CA ASP A 766 21.24 17.48 64.40
C ASP A 766 21.89 16.97 63.09
N TYR A 767 23.20 16.70 63.14
CA TYR A 767 23.97 16.31 61.97
C TYR A 767 23.45 15.01 61.34
N PHE A 768 23.18 13.98 62.16
CA PHE A 768 22.76 12.66 61.68
C PHE A 768 21.33 12.66 61.13
N GLY A 769 20.43 13.47 61.71
CA GLY A 769 19.08 13.65 61.18
C GLY A 769 19.09 14.34 59.82
N LYS A 770 19.86 15.43 59.70
CA LYS A 770 20.03 16.16 58.43
C LYS A 770 20.70 15.31 57.35
N LEU A 771 21.77 14.56 57.67
CA LEU A 771 22.47 13.71 56.71
C LEU A 771 21.54 12.62 56.15
N LYS A 772 20.79 11.93 57.03
CA LYS A 772 19.84 10.90 56.63
C LYS A 772 18.70 11.47 55.76
N GLY A 773 18.22 12.68 56.09
CA GLY A 773 17.22 13.38 55.27
C GLY A 773 17.74 13.71 53.87
N VAL A 774 18.96 14.28 53.78
CA VAL A 774 19.60 14.61 52.50
C VAL A 774 19.86 13.36 51.64
N GLU A 775 20.30 12.25 52.24
CA GLU A 775 20.54 11.00 51.52
C GLU A 775 19.25 10.36 50.99
N ALA A 776 18.17 10.37 51.78
CA ALA A 776 16.87 9.87 51.34
C ALA A 776 16.26 10.72 50.21
N ASP A 777 16.33 12.05 50.32
CA ASP A 777 15.90 12.98 49.28
C ASP A 777 16.71 12.78 48.00
N PHE A 778 18.03 12.62 48.12
CA PHE A 778 18.94 12.40 47.00
C PHE A 778 18.60 11.12 46.25
N GLN A 779 18.43 10.00 46.96
CA GLN A 779 18.05 8.72 46.35
C GLN A 779 16.69 8.81 45.65
N THR A 780 15.70 9.46 46.27
CA THR A 780 14.36 9.65 45.69
C THR A 780 14.43 10.47 44.38
N LEU A 781 15.26 11.53 44.36
CA LEU A 781 15.46 12.35 43.17
C LEU A 781 16.21 11.61 42.06
N GLU A 782 17.21 10.77 42.39
CA GLU A 782 17.92 9.92 41.41
C GLU A 782 17.00 8.87 40.79
N GLU A 783 16.20 8.17 41.60
CA GLU A 783 15.21 7.20 41.12
C GLU A 783 14.20 7.88 40.19
N SER A 784 13.64 9.02 40.61
CA SER A 784 12.70 9.78 39.79
C SER A 784 13.33 10.32 38.49
N LEU A 785 14.61 10.72 38.51
CA LEU A 785 15.32 11.14 37.30
C LEU A 785 15.57 9.97 36.35
N GLY A 786 15.87 8.78 36.87
CA GLY A 786 16.02 7.55 36.08
C GLY A 786 14.75 7.14 35.34
N GLU A 787 13.60 7.19 36.03
CA GLU A 787 12.29 6.93 35.44
C GLU A 787 11.95 7.94 34.33
N LYS A 788 12.13 9.25 34.60
CA LYS A 788 11.85 10.31 33.63
C LYS A 788 12.74 10.22 32.39
N ASN A 789 14.03 9.90 32.53
CA ASN A 789 14.94 9.72 31.40
C ASN A 789 14.53 8.51 30.54
N THR A 790 14.11 7.41 31.17
CA THR A 790 13.65 6.21 30.45
C THR A 790 12.38 6.51 29.64
N LEU A 791 11.43 7.22 30.25
CA LEU A 791 10.21 7.66 29.57
C LEU A 791 10.53 8.66 28.45
N SER A 792 11.43 9.63 28.66
CA SER A 792 11.86 10.57 27.61
C SER A 792 12.47 9.85 26.41
N ALA A 793 13.34 8.86 26.64
CA ALA A 793 13.94 8.06 25.56
C ALA A 793 12.89 7.24 24.79
N MET A 794 11.81 6.80 25.46
CA MET A 794 10.67 6.17 24.80
C MET A 794 9.89 7.16 23.93
N LEU A 795 9.63 8.38 24.43
CA LEU A 795 8.92 9.41 23.66
C LEU A 795 9.71 9.85 22.42
N GLU A 796 11.04 9.98 22.52
CA GLU A 796 11.89 10.30 21.36
C GLU A 796 11.82 9.20 20.29
N LYS A 797 12.00 7.94 20.67
CA LYS A 797 11.87 6.82 19.72
C LYS A 797 10.45 6.66 19.17
N LEU A 798 9.43 7.11 19.90
CA LEU A 798 8.05 7.14 19.42
C LEU A 798 7.86 8.17 18.31
N GLU A 799 8.49 9.33 18.41
CA GLU A 799 8.50 10.35 17.36
C GLU A 799 9.12 9.78 16.08
N ASP A 800 10.30 9.17 16.18
CA ASP A 800 10.96 8.47 15.06
C ASP A 800 10.06 7.38 14.43
N LEU A 801 9.38 6.59 15.27
CA LEU A 801 8.44 5.56 14.81
C LEU A 801 7.27 6.17 14.02
N THR A 802 6.75 7.34 14.43
CA THR A 802 5.66 7.99 13.69
C THR A 802 6.11 8.41 12.30
N GLU A 803 7.35 8.88 12.15
CA GLU A 803 7.94 9.23 10.86
C GLU A 803 8.24 7.98 10.01
N GLU A 804 8.89 6.97 10.58
CA GLU A 804 9.21 5.71 9.88
C GLU A 804 7.96 5.04 9.31
N THR A 805 6.87 5.03 10.08
CA THR A 805 5.63 4.34 9.69
C THR A 805 4.74 5.17 8.76
N ILE A 806 5.05 6.43 8.47
CA ILE A 806 4.15 7.33 7.72
C ILE A 806 3.80 6.79 6.33
N VAL A 807 4.79 6.23 5.62
CA VAL A 807 4.62 5.67 4.27
C VAL A 807 3.70 4.45 4.32
N TYR A 808 3.94 3.53 5.26
CA TYR A 808 3.12 2.33 5.40
C TYR A 808 1.69 2.66 5.83
N ARG A 809 1.49 3.63 6.72
CA ARG A 809 0.16 4.09 7.14
C ARG A 809 -0.60 4.76 6.00
N ARG A 810 0.05 5.64 5.24
CA ARG A 810 -0.54 6.28 4.05
C ARG A 810 -0.94 5.22 3.01
N ASP A 811 -0.02 4.32 2.68
CA ASP A 811 -0.23 3.31 1.66
C ASP A 811 -1.34 2.34 2.08
N LEU A 812 -1.37 1.91 3.35
CA LEU A 812 -2.45 1.10 3.92
C LEU A 812 -3.84 1.73 3.74
N ASN A 813 -4.00 3.04 4.03
CA ASN A 813 -5.29 3.72 3.83
C ASN A 813 -5.68 3.76 2.34
N ARG A 814 -4.73 4.09 1.46
CA ARG A 814 -4.95 4.09 0.01
C ARG A 814 -5.38 2.72 -0.50
N TYR A 815 -4.76 1.64 -0.03
CA TYR A 815 -5.13 0.27 -0.41
C TYR A 815 -6.51 -0.11 0.12
N TYR A 816 -6.87 0.33 1.34
CA TYR A 816 -8.23 0.13 1.84
C TYR A 816 -9.30 0.90 1.05
N GLU A 817 -9.02 2.12 0.62
CA GLU A 817 -9.92 2.89 -0.25
C GLU A 817 -10.19 2.14 -1.56
N LYS A 818 -9.13 1.73 -2.26
CA LYS A 818 -9.22 0.93 -3.49
C LYS A 818 -9.96 -0.39 -3.27
N PHE A 819 -9.60 -1.11 -2.21
CA PHE A 819 -10.25 -2.36 -1.83
C PHE A 819 -11.79 -2.20 -1.75
N TYR A 820 -12.29 -1.18 -1.06
CA TYR A 820 -13.74 -0.95 -0.98
C TYR A 820 -14.36 -0.42 -2.28
N GLU A 821 -13.61 0.37 -3.05
CA GLU A 821 -14.02 0.84 -4.39
C GLU A 821 -14.26 -0.35 -5.33
N ASP A 822 -13.35 -1.32 -5.34
CA ASP A 822 -13.41 -2.49 -6.23
C ASP A 822 -14.56 -3.43 -5.86
N PHE A 823 -14.83 -3.61 -4.55
CA PHE A 823 -16.06 -4.28 -4.11
C PHE A 823 -17.33 -3.56 -4.59
N THR A 824 -17.33 -2.23 -4.60
CA THR A 824 -18.46 -1.42 -5.08
C THR A 824 -18.64 -1.58 -6.59
N LYS A 825 -17.55 -1.58 -7.36
CA LYS A 825 -17.56 -1.83 -8.82
C LYS A 825 -18.17 -3.19 -9.15
N ILE A 826 -17.77 -4.27 -8.45
CA ILE A 826 -18.37 -5.61 -8.63
C ILE A 826 -19.89 -5.57 -8.40
N SER A 827 -20.36 -4.86 -7.37
CA SER A 827 -21.80 -4.76 -7.08
C SER A 827 -22.57 -3.98 -8.15
N ASN A 828 -21.98 -2.93 -8.73
CA ASN A 828 -22.60 -2.13 -9.78
C ASN A 828 -22.76 -2.90 -11.09
N ILE A 829 -21.72 -3.67 -11.49
CA ILE A 829 -21.74 -4.45 -12.74
C ILE A 829 -22.86 -5.50 -12.71
N LYS A 830 -23.06 -6.16 -11.56
CA LYS A 830 -24.17 -7.13 -11.38
C LYS A 830 -25.55 -6.49 -11.52
N ASN A 831 -25.70 -5.24 -11.11
CA ASN A 831 -26.98 -4.54 -11.16
C ASN A 831 -27.28 -3.94 -12.55
N SER A 832 -26.27 -3.74 -13.41
CA SER A 832 -26.43 -3.15 -14.74
C SER A 832 -26.77 -4.13 -15.86
N GLY A 833 -26.46 -5.42 -15.73
CA GLY A 833 -26.58 -6.40 -16.83
C GLY A 833 -27.93 -7.13 -16.91
N SER A 834 -29.04 -6.43 -17.20
CA SER A 834 -30.37 -7.12 -17.23
C SER A 834 -31.21 -6.96 -18.49
N LYS A 835 -30.75 -6.24 -19.52
CA LYS A 835 -31.52 -6.10 -20.77
C LYS A 835 -30.68 -6.39 -21.99
N THR A 836 -31.09 -7.42 -22.73
CA THR A 836 -30.63 -7.64 -24.09
C THR A 836 -30.92 -6.39 -24.92
N PHE A 837 -29.86 -5.82 -25.50
CA PHE A 837 -29.94 -4.66 -26.35
C PHE A 837 -29.86 -5.12 -27.79
N SER A 838 -30.95 -4.97 -28.54
CA SER A 838 -31.00 -5.32 -29.96
C SER A 838 -31.07 -4.03 -30.78
N SER A 839 -30.17 -3.93 -31.75
CA SER A 839 -30.03 -2.84 -32.71
C SER A 839 -30.32 -3.35 -34.13
N LEU A 840 -29.90 -2.60 -35.15
CA LEU A 840 -30.19 -2.93 -36.55
C LEU A 840 -29.38 -4.14 -37.05
N TYR A 841 -28.08 -4.20 -36.75
CA TYR A 841 -27.19 -5.30 -37.17
C TYR A 841 -26.51 -6.02 -36.01
N MET A 842 -26.78 -5.62 -34.76
CA MET A 842 -26.16 -6.25 -33.60
C MET A 842 -27.12 -6.43 -32.43
N THR A 843 -27.07 -7.59 -31.78
CA THR A 843 -27.76 -7.87 -30.52
C THR A 843 -26.72 -8.17 -29.47
N LYS A 844 -26.58 -7.29 -28.48
CA LYS A 844 -25.75 -7.54 -27.31
C LYS A 844 -26.61 -8.26 -26.27
N PHE A 845 -26.28 -9.53 -26.02
CA PHE A 845 -27.01 -10.37 -25.09
C PHE A 845 -26.83 -9.82 -23.66
N GLY A 846 -27.94 -9.54 -22.97
CA GLY A 846 -27.88 -8.79 -21.70
C GLY A 846 -27.87 -9.67 -20.46
N ASP A 847 -28.24 -10.95 -20.58
CA ASP A 847 -28.37 -11.91 -19.48
C ASP A 847 -26.98 -12.45 -19.10
N VAL A 848 -26.15 -11.62 -18.50
CA VAL A 848 -24.83 -12.01 -18.00
C VAL A 848 -25.01 -13.12 -16.96
N ASN A 849 -24.56 -14.33 -17.27
CA ASN A 849 -24.62 -15.45 -16.34
C ASN A 849 -23.26 -15.64 -15.65
N PRO A 850 -23.03 -15.09 -14.44
CA PRO A 850 -21.71 -15.16 -13.82
C PRO A 850 -21.32 -16.58 -13.40
N LYS A 851 -22.23 -17.58 -13.47
CA LYS A 851 -21.90 -18.98 -13.20
C LYS A 851 -20.91 -19.59 -14.20
N ILE A 852 -20.78 -19.02 -15.40
CA ILE A 852 -19.80 -19.48 -16.37
C ILE A 852 -18.43 -18.80 -16.22
N LEU A 853 -18.22 -17.95 -15.19
CA LEU A 853 -16.93 -17.26 -14.94
C LEU A 853 -15.75 -18.23 -14.84
N SER A 854 -15.96 -19.42 -14.26
CA SER A 854 -14.92 -20.46 -14.15
C SER A 854 -14.48 -21.04 -15.50
N LEU A 855 -15.26 -20.84 -16.56
CA LEU A 855 -14.96 -21.26 -17.93
C LEU A 855 -14.28 -20.16 -18.74
N ILE A 856 -14.19 -18.94 -18.21
CA ILE A 856 -13.70 -17.76 -18.92
C ILE A 856 -12.29 -17.39 -18.43
N ASP A 857 -11.37 -17.41 -19.37
CA ASP A 857 -10.02 -16.88 -19.28
C ASP A 857 -9.72 -15.97 -20.49
N ALA A 858 -8.47 -15.50 -20.59
CA ALA A 858 -8.05 -14.60 -21.67
C ALA A 858 -8.07 -15.27 -23.06
N SER A 859 -7.91 -16.60 -23.12
CA SER A 859 -7.90 -17.42 -24.32
C SER A 859 -9.24 -18.10 -24.63
N SER A 860 -10.20 -18.03 -23.70
CA SER A 860 -11.50 -18.66 -23.85
C SER A 860 -12.31 -18.06 -24.99
N ASP A 861 -13.09 -18.94 -25.62
CA ASP A 861 -14.08 -18.60 -26.63
C ASP A 861 -15.41 -19.33 -26.36
N MET A 862 -16.44 -19.07 -27.16
CA MET A 862 -17.77 -19.64 -26.94
C MET A 862 -17.81 -21.18 -26.94
N LYS A 863 -16.80 -21.87 -27.50
CA LYS A 863 -16.68 -23.34 -27.42
C LYS A 863 -16.51 -23.83 -25.99
N ASP A 864 -15.97 -23.00 -25.10
CA ASP A 864 -15.70 -23.40 -23.72
C ASP A 864 -16.99 -23.61 -22.93
N LEU A 865 -18.10 -23.07 -23.42
CA LEU A 865 -19.45 -23.33 -22.91
C LEU A 865 -20.02 -24.69 -23.35
N ASP A 866 -19.41 -25.37 -24.33
CA ASP A 866 -19.88 -26.69 -24.80
C ASP A 866 -19.61 -27.80 -23.75
N TRP A 867 -18.63 -27.59 -22.86
CA TRP A 867 -18.06 -28.64 -22.02
C TRP A 867 -18.92 -29.07 -20.84
N ASP A 868 -19.77 -28.19 -20.31
CA ASP A 868 -20.59 -28.47 -19.14
C ASP A 868 -22.07 -28.09 -19.30
N GLU A 869 -22.90 -28.58 -18.39
CA GLU A 869 -24.35 -28.35 -18.42
C GLU A 869 -24.75 -26.90 -18.07
N GLY A 870 -23.89 -26.14 -17.38
CA GLY A 870 -24.12 -24.73 -17.09
C GLY A 870 -23.92 -23.86 -18.33
N GLY A 871 -22.83 -24.09 -19.05
CA GLY A 871 -22.52 -23.48 -20.34
C GLY A 871 -23.55 -23.82 -21.40
N LYS A 872 -23.95 -25.10 -21.55
CA LYS A 872 -24.99 -25.49 -22.52
C LYS A 872 -26.34 -24.81 -22.28
N ARG A 873 -26.77 -24.66 -21.03
CA ARG A 873 -28.00 -23.91 -20.70
C ARG A 873 -27.91 -22.44 -21.10
N GLU A 874 -26.72 -21.87 -21.05
CA GLU A 874 -26.47 -20.51 -21.51
C GLU A 874 -26.51 -20.43 -23.05
N LEU A 875 -25.89 -21.40 -23.73
CA LEU A 875 -25.95 -21.52 -25.19
C LEU A 875 -27.39 -21.74 -25.70
N ASP A 876 -28.25 -22.46 -24.96
CA ASP A 876 -29.67 -22.62 -25.28
C ASP A 876 -30.42 -21.27 -25.30
N LYS A 877 -30.04 -20.30 -24.46
CA LYS A 877 -30.61 -18.96 -24.52
C LYS A 877 -30.19 -18.23 -25.80
N LEU A 878 -28.93 -18.35 -26.19
CA LEU A 878 -28.43 -17.79 -27.45
C LEU A 878 -29.09 -18.45 -28.66
N ILE A 879 -29.37 -19.76 -28.61
CA ILE A 879 -30.15 -20.46 -29.63
C ILE A 879 -31.56 -19.87 -29.75
N ASN A 880 -32.23 -19.58 -28.64
CA ASN A 880 -33.53 -18.91 -28.68
C ASN A 880 -33.43 -17.51 -29.31
N GLU A 881 -32.37 -16.76 -29.00
CA GLU A 881 -32.12 -15.45 -29.61
C GLU A 881 -31.86 -15.56 -31.13
N ILE A 882 -31.11 -16.59 -31.57
CA ILE A 882 -30.92 -16.89 -33.00
C ILE A 882 -32.29 -17.09 -33.67
N LEU A 883 -33.17 -17.91 -33.08
CA LEU A 883 -34.49 -18.24 -33.62
C LEU A 883 -35.43 -17.04 -33.72
N VAL A 884 -35.21 -16.00 -32.92
CA VAL A 884 -35.93 -14.73 -33.02
C VAL A 884 -35.29 -13.83 -34.07
N THR A 885 -33.96 -13.67 -34.02
CA THR A 885 -33.22 -12.68 -34.79
C THR A 885 -33.20 -12.96 -36.29
N TYR A 886 -33.10 -14.22 -36.73
CA TYR A 886 -32.98 -14.51 -38.18
C TYR A 886 -34.20 -14.03 -38.98
N LYS A 887 -35.37 -13.96 -38.36
CA LYS A 887 -36.61 -13.54 -39.01
C LYS A 887 -36.52 -12.08 -39.47
N ASN A 888 -35.82 -11.24 -38.70
CA ASN A 888 -35.61 -9.83 -39.00
C ASN A 888 -34.63 -9.59 -40.17
N LEU A 889 -33.85 -10.61 -40.57
CA LEU A 889 -33.00 -10.54 -41.76
C LEU A 889 -33.81 -10.69 -43.06
N ILE A 890 -35.01 -11.28 -42.98
CA ILE A 890 -35.87 -11.57 -44.13
C ILE A 890 -36.89 -10.42 -44.30
N GLU A 891 -36.38 -9.20 -44.40
CA GLU A 891 -37.17 -7.99 -44.56
C GLU A 891 -36.77 -7.22 -45.81
N ASN A 892 -37.77 -6.73 -46.56
CA ASN A 892 -37.58 -5.91 -47.76
C ASN A 892 -36.59 -4.75 -47.52
N TYR A 893 -36.80 -4.02 -46.41
CA TYR A 893 -36.01 -2.85 -46.05
C TYR A 893 -34.53 -3.19 -45.83
N LYS A 894 -34.24 -4.25 -45.06
CA LYS A 894 -32.87 -4.69 -44.77
C LYS A 894 -32.13 -5.17 -46.01
N LEU A 895 -32.79 -5.95 -46.86
CA LEU A 895 -32.23 -6.44 -48.11
C LEU A 895 -32.13 -5.36 -49.20
N GLY A 896 -32.75 -4.18 -48.99
CA GLY A 896 -32.76 -3.09 -49.96
C GLY A 896 -33.61 -3.37 -51.20
N ILE A 897 -34.68 -4.17 -51.06
CA ILE A 897 -35.56 -4.56 -52.16
C ILE A 897 -37.00 -4.11 -51.92
N HIS A 898 -37.80 -3.97 -52.97
CA HIS A 898 -39.20 -3.59 -52.83
C HIS A 898 -40.06 -4.73 -52.33
N ASN A 899 -39.95 -5.89 -52.97
CA ASN A 899 -40.81 -7.03 -52.70
C ASN A 899 -40.01 -8.35 -52.73
N LEU A 900 -40.15 -9.17 -51.68
CA LEU A 900 -39.72 -10.58 -51.68
C LEU A 900 -40.53 -11.42 -52.70
N MET A 901 -41.76 -10.99 -53.01
CA MET A 901 -42.70 -11.67 -53.89
C MET A 901 -43.50 -10.65 -54.70
N ILE A 902 -43.61 -10.87 -56.01
CA ILE A 902 -44.37 -9.99 -56.93
C ILE A 902 -45.52 -10.79 -57.55
N PRO A 903 -46.79 -10.43 -57.29
CA PRO A 903 -47.93 -11.10 -57.91
C PRO A 903 -48.04 -10.70 -59.39
N ILE A 904 -48.11 -11.70 -60.28
CA ILE A 904 -48.25 -11.50 -61.73
C ILE A 904 -49.73 -11.59 -62.14
N ASN A 905 -50.38 -12.68 -61.76
CA ASN A 905 -51.81 -12.89 -61.95
C ASN A 905 -52.40 -13.65 -60.73
N THR A 906 -53.64 -14.14 -60.84
CA THR A 906 -54.32 -14.84 -59.73
C THR A 906 -53.63 -16.14 -59.31
N THR A 907 -52.81 -16.74 -60.17
CA THR A 907 -52.16 -18.05 -59.95
C THR A 907 -50.64 -18.02 -60.07
N GLU A 908 -50.09 -17.04 -60.79
CA GLU A 908 -48.66 -16.90 -61.03
C GLU A 908 -48.11 -15.70 -60.25
N ARG A 909 -46.95 -15.91 -59.64
CA ARG A 909 -46.17 -14.91 -58.92
C ARG A 909 -44.69 -15.12 -59.21
N TRP A 910 -43.91 -14.06 -59.15
CA TRP A 910 -42.46 -14.14 -59.07
C TRP A 910 -42.04 -14.12 -57.59
N ASN A 911 -40.98 -14.87 -57.29
CA ASN A 911 -40.34 -14.97 -55.98
C ASN A 911 -38.82 -14.94 -56.17
N LEU A 912 -38.07 -14.75 -55.09
CA LEU A 912 -36.65 -15.09 -55.09
C LEU A 912 -36.50 -16.60 -55.32
N GLY A 913 -35.44 -17.01 -56.02
CA GLY A 913 -35.30 -18.37 -56.56
C GLY A 913 -34.63 -19.34 -55.61
N LYS A 914 -33.70 -18.84 -54.79
CA LYS A 914 -33.00 -19.61 -53.76
C LYS A 914 -32.64 -18.69 -52.59
N ALA A 915 -32.60 -19.24 -51.39
CA ALA A 915 -32.18 -18.51 -50.20
C ALA A 915 -31.34 -19.39 -49.26
N ALA A 916 -30.43 -18.77 -48.53
CA ALA A 916 -29.59 -19.43 -47.56
C ALA A 916 -29.45 -18.58 -46.30
N LEU A 917 -29.66 -19.19 -45.14
CA LEU A 917 -29.26 -18.67 -43.85
C LEU A 917 -27.98 -19.38 -43.41
N VAL A 918 -26.93 -18.61 -43.13
CA VAL A 918 -25.69 -19.13 -42.55
C VAL A 918 -25.61 -18.69 -41.10
N VAL A 919 -25.44 -19.64 -40.18
CA VAL A 919 -25.23 -19.40 -38.76
C VAL A 919 -23.82 -19.83 -38.38
N SER A 920 -23.02 -18.88 -37.91
CA SER A 920 -21.63 -19.11 -37.53
C SER A 920 -21.44 -18.84 -36.04
N SER A 921 -20.86 -19.79 -35.31
CA SER A 921 -20.60 -19.70 -33.86
C SER A 921 -19.36 -20.51 -33.50
N ARG A 922 -18.51 -20.08 -32.57
CA ARG A 922 -17.40 -20.95 -32.11
C ARG A 922 -17.89 -22.21 -31.40
N SER A 923 -19.10 -22.18 -30.85
CA SER A 923 -19.73 -23.32 -30.18
C SER A 923 -20.19 -24.37 -31.20
N SER A 924 -19.66 -25.59 -31.04
CA SER A 924 -20.12 -26.76 -31.79
C SER A 924 -21.51 -27.22 -31.35
N TYR A 925 -21.87 -26.96 -30.09
CA TYR A 925 -23.21 -27.20 -29.57
C TYR A 925 -24.25 -26.34 -30.28
N ILE A 926 -24.03 -25.03 -30.42
CA ILE A 926 -24.94 -24.15 -31.18
C ILE A 926 -25.08 -24.63 -32.62
N SER A 927 -23.96 -24.83 -33.32
CA SER A 927 -23.99 -25.23 -34.73
C SER A 927 -24.70 -26.56 -34.96
N SER A 928 -24.48 -27.56 -34.09
CA SER A 928 -25.14 -28.87 -34.19
C SER A 928 -26.61 -28.84 -33.79
N ARG A 929 -26.98 -28.03 -32.78
CA ARG A 929 -28.36 -27.89 -32.33
C ARG A 929 -29.21 -27.17 -33.37
N ILE A 930 -28.72 -26.08 -33.94
CA ILE A 930 -29.38 -25.36 -35.04
C ILE A 930 -29.51 -26.24 -36.29
N ALA A 931 -28.49 -27.06 -36.59
CA ALA A 931 -28.52 -28.00 -37.71
C ALA A 931 -29.37 -29.26 -37.47
N SER A 932 -29.89 -29.48 -36.26
CA SER A 932 -30.73 -30.65 -35.97
C SER A 932 -32.06 -30.59 -36.71
N GLU A 933 -32.54 -31.73 -37.21
CA GLU A 933 -33.72 -31.82 -38.09
C GLU A 933 -34.92 -30.97 -37.61
N PRO A 934 -35.37 -31.02 -36.34
CA PRO A 934 -36.54 -30.26 -35.92
C PRO A 934 -36.39 -28.74 -36.06
N ILE A 935 -35.20 -28.20 -35.73
CA ILE A 935 -34.94 -26.76 -35.80
C ILE A 935 -34.64 -26.35 -37.24
N ALA A 936 -33.78 -27.11 -37.91
CA ALA A 936 -33.38 -26.83 -39.28
C ALA A 936 -34.57 -26.88 -40.24
N ASP A 937 -35.45 -27.88 -40.11
CA ASP A 937 -36.64 -28.02 -40.94
C ASP A 937 -37.63 -26.88 -40.69
N THR A 938 -37.86 -26.49 -39.43
CA THR A 938 -38.69 -25.32 -39.09
C THR A 938 -38.17 -24.04 -39.75
N ILE A 939 -36.87 -23.76 -39.62
CA ILE A 939 -36.26 -22.56 -40.23
C ILE A 939 -36.41 -22.60 -41.76
N LYS A 940 -36.11 -23.74 -42.40
CA LYS A 940 -36.24 -23.90 -43.85
C LYS A 940 -37.68 -23.75 -44.31
N GLU A 941 -38.65 -24.34 -43.62
CA GLU A 941 -40.08 -24.23 -43.92
C GLU A 941 -40.57 -22.79 -43.78
N GLU A 942 -40.15 -22.08 -42.73
CA GLU A 942 -40.47 -20.66 -42.55
C GLU A 942 -39.87 -19.80 -43.66
N ILE A 943 -38.58 -19.97 -44.00
CA ILE A 943 -37.94 -19.23 -45.11
C ILE A 943 -38.65 -19.53 -46.44
N ASN A 944 -38.92 -20.81 -46.74
CA ASN A 944 -39.68 -21.22 -47.92
C ASN A 944 -41.06 -20.57 -47.96
N GLY A 945 -41.75 -20.50 -46.82
CA GLY A 945 -43.07 -19.87 -46.68
C GLY A 945 -43.03 -18.37 -46.92
N ILE A 946 -42.12 -17.66 -46.24
CA ILE A 946 -41.97 -16.19 -46.33
C ILE A 946 -41.60 -15.77 -47.75
N LEU A 947 -40.64 -16.47 -48.38
CA LEU A 947 -40.21 -16.18 -49.75
C LEU A 947 -41.07 -16.85 -50.82
N ALA A 948 -42.02 -17.71 -50.42
CA ALA A 948 -42.85 -18.50 -51.31
C ALA A 948 -42.04 -19.29 -52.37
N LEU A 949 -40.92 -19.91 -51.97
CA LEU A 949 -40.02 -20.62 -52.89
C LEU A 949 -40.70 -21.83 -53.56
N SER A 950 -40.20 -22.21 -54.74
CA SER A 950 -40.84 -23.23 -55.58
C SER A 950 -40.63 -24.66 -55.06
N ASN A 951 -39.47 -24.97 -54.50
CA ASN A 951 -39.17 -26.27 -53.90
C ASN A 951 -38.76 -26.12 -52.43
N SER A 952 -39.09 -27.10 -51.59
CA SER A 952 -38.68 -27.13 -50.18
C SER A 952 -37.15 -27.12 -49.98
N ASN A 953 -36.40 -27.52 -50.99
CA ASN A 953 -34.93 -27.55 -50.99
C ASN A 953 -34.27 -26.24 -51.44
N ASP A 954 -35.06 -25.23 -51.86
CA ASP A 954 -34.56 -23.94 -52.34
C ASP A 954 -34.19 -22.99 -51.18
N ALA A 955 -34.75 -23.19 -49.98
CA ALA A 955 -34.30 -22.57 -48.74
C ALA A 955 -33.41 -23.51 -47.95
N ARG A 956 -32.30 -23.00 -47.43
CA ARG A 956 -31.33 -23.82 -46.71
C ARG A 956 -30.70 -23.12 -45.53
N LEU A 957 -30.22 -23.95 -44.62
CA LEU A 957 -29.52 -23.58 -43.41
C LEU A 957 -28.12 -24.20 -43.43
N VAL A 958 -27.10 -23.37 -43.28
CA VAL A 958 -25.69 -23.81 -43.16
C VAL A 958 -25.19 -23.36 -41.79
N THR A 959 -24.54 -24.26 -41.06
CA THR A 959 -23.89 -23.92 -39.79
C THR A 959 -22.40 -24.23 -39.84
N HIS A 960 -21.57 -23.39 -39.21
CA HIS A 960 -20.14 -23.67 -39.09
C HIS A 960 -19.50 -22.99 -37.87
N ASN A 961 -18.32 -23.50 -37.50
CA ASN A 961 -17.72 -23.18 -36.21
C ASN A 961 -16.71 -22.02 -36.23
N HIS A 962 -16.84 -21.10 -37.18
CA HIS A 962 -15.83 -20.06 -37.45
C HIS A 962 -16.45 -18.67 -37.46
N THR A 963 -16.13 -17.91 -36.42
CA THR A 963 -16.54 -16.51 -36.24
C THR A 963 -15.63 -15.87 -35.17
N ARG A 964 -15.89 -14.64 -34.77
CA ARG A 964 -15.20 -13.99 -33.64
C ARG A 964 -15.49 -14.77 -32.34
N PRO A 965 -14.52 -14.88 -31.39
CA PRO A 965 -14.60 -15.78 -30.24
C PRO A 965 -15.93 -15.85 -29.47
N TRP A 966 -16.59 -14.70 -29.27
CA TRP A 966 -17.80 -14.58 -28.45
C TRP A 966 -19.01 -14.05 -29.23
N ASP A 967 -18.94 -14.13 -30.56
CA ASP A 967 -19.99 -13.68 -31.45
C ASP A 967 -20.68 -14.89 -32.08
N ILE A 968 -21.95 -14.71 -32.41
CA ILE A 968 -22.68 -15.55 -33.34
C ILE A 968 -23.08 -14.66 -34.50
N SER A 969 -22.71 -15.02 -35.72
CA SER A 969 -23.17 -14.28 -36.89
C SER A 969 -24.24 -15.06 -37.65
N LEU A 970 -25.32 -14.35 -37.98
CA LEU A 970 -26.40 -14.77 -38.85
C LEU A 970 -26.25 -14.00 -40.16
N THR A 971 -26.19 -14.71 -41.29
CA THR A 971 -26.13 -14.07 -42.60
C THR A 971 -27.17 -14.67 -43.53
N PHE A 972 -28.02 -13.82 -44.07
CA PHE A 972 -29.06 -14.21 -45.00
C PHE A 972 -28.67 -13.80 -46.42
N PHE A 973 -28.78 -14.74 -47.34
CA PHE A 973 -28.57 -14.53 -48.77
C PHE A 973 -29.84 -14.91 -49.54
N SER A 974 -30.20 -14.08 -50.51
CA SER A 974 -31.27 -14.39 -51.45
C SER A 974 -30.88 -14.08 -52.88
N ALA A 975 -31.01 -15.07 -53.76
CA ALA A 975 -30.55 -14.99 -55.15
C ALA A 975 -31.70 -14.80 -56.15
N THR A 976 -31.32 -14.60 -57.41
CA THR A 976 -32.21 -14.30 -58.56
C THR A 976 -32.88 -12.93 -58.48
N GLY A 977 -32.22 -11.95 -57.87
CA GLY A 977 -32.65 -10.56 -57.91
C GLY A 977 -32.44 -9.91 -59.28
N PHE A 978 -33.29 -8.97 -59.63
CA PHE A 978 -33.16 -8.12 -60.83
C PHE A 978 -33.20 -6.63 -60.45
N LEU A 979 -32.75 -5.78 -61.36
CA LEU A 979 -32.50 -4.35 -61.13
C LEU A 979 -33.75 -3.60 -60.61
N ASP A 980 -34.89 -3.79 -61.27
CA ASP A 980 -36.12 -3.04 -61.02
C ASP A 980 -36.74 -3.35 -59.64
N ASN A 981 -36.28 -4.40 -58.94
CA ASN A 981 -36.72 -4.70 -57.56
C ASN A 981 -35.83 -4.05 -56.48
N ILE A 982 -34.77 -3.32 -56.85
CA ILE A 982 -33.89 -2.63 -55.89
C ILE A 982 -34.58 -1.37 -55.37
N SER A 983 -34.96 -1.36 -54.09
CA SER A 983 -35.81 -0.31 -53.53
C SER A 983 -35.22 1.10 -53.60
N PRO A 984 -33.94 1.34 -53.25
CA PRO A 984 -33.34 2.67 -53.38
C PRO A 984 -33.32 3.23 -54.81
N LEU A 985 -33.33 2.36 -55.83
CA LEU A 985 -33.36 2.78 -57.23
C LEU A 985 -34.75 3.31 -57.62
N THR A 986 -35.81 2.61 -57.23
CA THR A 986 -37.16 2.77 -57.78
C THR A 986 -38.16 3.42 -56.80
N ALA A 987 -37.77 3.71 -55.55
CA ALA A 987 -38.59 4.48 -54.62
C ALA A 987 -38.87 5.91 -55.13
N GLY A 988 -39.99 6.52 -54.72
CA GLY A 988 -40.28 7.94 -55.03
C GLY A 988 -39.26 8.86 -54.37
N GLY A 989 -38.67 9.78 -55.16
CA GLY A 989 -37.45 10.53 -54.77
C GLY A 989 -36.16 9.71 -54.79
N GLY A 990 -36.19 8.47 -55.30
CA GLY A 990 -35.06 7.54 -55.37
C GLY A 990 -34.12 7.79 -56.55
N PHE A 991 -33.14 6.90 -56.71
CA PHE A 991 -32.02 7.16 -57.63
C PHE A 991 -32.46 7.33 -59.09
N TRP A 992 -33.57 6.68 -59.50
CA TRP A 992 -34.08 6.74 -60.86
C TRP A 992 -34.53 8.13 -61.28
N GLU A 993 -35.16 8.91 -60.39
CA GLU A 993 -35.61 10.28 -60.71
C GLU A 993 -34.42 11.20 -61.03
N ILE A 994 -33.33 11.06 -60.27
CA ILE A 994 -32.09 11.79 -60.52
C ILE A 994 -31.44 11.29 -61.82
N TYR A 995 -31.43 9.97 -62.02
CA TYR A 995 -30.91 9.35 -63.22
C TYR A 995 -31.65 9.83 -64.48
N GLU A 996 -32.97 9.86 -64.52
CA GLU A 996 -33.71 10.27 -65.73
C GLU A 996 -33.33 11.69 -66.19
N ASN A 997 -33.14 12.59 -65.23
CA ASN A 997 -32.76 13.97 -65.47
C ASN A 997 -31.29 14.13 -65.87
N LYS A 998 -30.40 13.27 -65.37
CA LYS A 998 -28.93 13.43 -65.47
C LYS A 998 -28.20 12.28 -66.18
N LYS A 999 -28.91 11.32 -66.78
CA LYS A 999 -28.35 10.12 -67.42
C LYS A 999 -27.39 10.39 -68.57
N ASP A 1000 -27.42 11.58 -69.16
CA ASP A 1000 -26.49 11.96 -70.24
C ASP A 1000 -25.21 12.65 -69.73
N ASN A 1001 -25.04 12.82 -68.41
CA ASN A 1001 -23.80 13.33 -67.84
C ASN A 1001 -22.69 12.28 -67.91
N VAL A 1002 -21.83 12.42 -68.92
CA VAL A 1002 -20.75 11.47 -69.24
C VAL A 1002 -19.72 11.29 -68.11
N LEU A 1003 -19.58 12.25 -67.18
CA LEU A 1003 -18.64 12.13 -66.06
C LEU A 1003 -19.04 11.07 -65.02
N HIS A 1004 -20.29 10.60 -65.08
CA HIS A 1004 -20.81 9.53 -64.21
C HIS A 1004 -20.87 8.16 -64.90
N HIS A 1005 -20.50 8.06 -66.18
CA HIS A 1005 -20.44 6.80 -66.92
C HIS A 1005 -19.03 6.23 -66.95
N VAL A 1006 -18.90 4.91 -67.09
CA VAL A 1006 -17.59 4.24 -67.24
C VAL A 1006 -17.61 3.12 -68.27
N LEU A 1007 -18.76 2.50 -68.50
CA LEU A 1007 -18.92 1.43 -69.45
C LEU A 1007 -18.87 1.98 -70.89
N LYS A 1008 -18.03 1.36 -71.73
CA LYS A 1008 -17.76 1.72 -73.14
C LYS A 1008 -17.09 3.09 -73.39
N LEU A 1009 -16.70 3.84 -72.36
CA LEU A 1009 -15.99 5.12 -72.57
C LEU A 1009 -14.71 4.96 -73.39
N GLN A 1010 -13.99 3.84 -73.23
CA GLN A 1010 -12.79 3.50 -74.01
C GLN A 1010 -13.05 3.22 -75.51
N GLU A 1011 -14.32 3.21 -75.91
CA GLU A 1011 -14.80 3.08 -77.29
C GLU A 1011 -15.43 4.39 -77.80
N GLY A 1012 -15.39 5.47 -77.01
CA GLY A 1012 -16.03 6.75 -77.36
C GLY A 1012 -17.55 6.74 -77.20
N LYS A 1013 -18.08 5.82 -76.37
CA LYS A 1013 -19.51 5.64 -76.13
C LYS A 1013 -19.84 5.56 -74.64
N TYR A 1014 -21.11 5.72 -74.29
CA TYR A 1014 -21.65 5.41 -72.97
C TYR A 1014 -23.02 4.73 -73.13
N VAL A 1015 -23.47 4.04 -72.08
CA VAL A 1015 -24.71 3.24 -72.10
C VAL A 1015 -25.73 3.91 -71.19
N THR A 1016 -26.94 4.13 -71.71
CA THR A 1016 -28.07 4.60 -70.89
C THR A 1016 -29.24 3.64 -71.00
N ARG A 1017 -29.86 3.34 -69.86
CA ARG A 1017 -31.20 2.74 -69.77
C ARG A 1017 -32.28 3.80 -70.03
N LYS A 1018 -33.31 3.44 -70.81
CA LYS A 1018 -34.40 4.32 -71.26
C LYS A 1018 -35.54 4.44 -70.25
N ALA A 1019 -35.93 3.32 -69.64
CA ALA A 1019 -37.06 3.19 -68.73
C ALA A 1019 -36.83 2.05 -67.71
N LEU A 1020 -37.58 2.06 -66.61
CA LEU A 1020 -37.77 0.91 -65.74
C LEU A 1020 -38.95 0.07 -66.24
N PHE A 1021 -38.91 -1.23 -65.98
CA PHE A 1021 -40.10 -2.07 -66.10
C PHE A 1021 -41.03 -1.85 -64.91
N ASP A 1022 -42.33 -2.00 -65.14
CA ASP A 1022 -43.24 -2.23 -64.03
C ASP A 1022 -42.85 -3.54 -63.32
N LEU A 1023 -42.96 -3.59 -61.99
CA LEU A 1023 -42.54 -4.75 -61.21
C LEU A 1023 -43.21 -6.05 -61.67
N LYS A 1024 -44.46 -6.00 -62.12
CA LYS A 1024 -45.15 -7.17 -62.66
C LYS A 1024 -44.51 -7.65 -63.95
N GLU A 1025 -44.23 -6.75 -64.89
CA GLU A 1025 -43.58 -7.07 -66.17
C GLU A 1025 -42.15 -7.61 -65.94
N ALA A 1026 -41.40 -6.99 -65.04
CA ALA A 1026 -40.08 -7.45 -64.63
C ALA A 1026 -40.15 -8.88 -64.03
N GLY A 1027 -41.14 -9.14 -63.17
CA GLY A 1027 -41.40 -10.46 -62.59
C GLY A 1027 -41.79 -11.52 -63.63
N GLU A 1028 -42.60 -11.16 -64.63
CA GLU A 1028 -42.94 -12.03 -65.76
C GLU A 1028 -41.68 -12.46 -66.54
N LEU A 1029 -40.82 -11.50 -66.87
CA LEU A 1029 -39.56 -11.76 -67.57
C LEU A 1029 -38.62 -12.64 -66.75
N ALA A 1030 -38.48 -12.36 -65.45
CA ALA A 1030 -37.67 -13.18 -64.56
C ALA A 1030 -38.22 -14.62 -64.43
N ASN A 1031 -39.55 -14.80 -64.41
CA ASN A 1031 -40.17 -16.14 -64.43
C ASN A 1031 -39.94 -16.87 -65.77
N LEU A 1032 -39.97 -16.18 -66.90
CA LEU A 1032 -39.63 -16.78 -68.21
C LEU A 1032 -38.16 -17.22 -68.23
N GLU A 1033 -37.26 -16.40 -67.69
CA GLU A 1033 -35.85 -16.74 -67.58
C GLU A 1033 -35.62 -17.98 -66.70
N LYS A 1034 -36.30 -18.07 -65.55
CA LYS A 1034 -36.27 -19.28 -64.69
C LYS A 1034 -36.73 -20.54 -65.42
N LYS A 1035 -37.63 -20.40 -66.40
CA LYS A 1035 -38.10 -21.50 -67.27
C LYS A 1035 -37.12 -21.81 -68.43
N GLY A 1036 -35.96 -21.16 -68.47
CA GLY A 1036 -34.92 -21.35 -69.50
C GLY A 1036 -35.13 -20.55 -70.79
N ILE A 1037 -36.07 -19.59 -70.81
CA ILE A 1037 -36.35 -18.75 -71.98
C ILE A 1037 -35.36 -17.57 -72.00
N ASN A 1038 -34.76 -17.30 -73.16
CA ASN A 1038 -33.87 -16.16 -73.32
C ASN A 1038 -34.67 -14.84 -73.38
N VAL A 1039 -34.55 -14.03 -72.34
CA VAL A 1039 -35.18 -12.70 -72.22
C VAL A 1039 -34.24 -11.54 -72.56
N GLY A 1040 -32.97 -11.83 -72.84
CA GLY A 1040 -31.93 -10.82 -72.99
C GLY A 1040 -32.17 -9.83 -74.12
N ALA A 1041 -32.77 -10.26 -75.23
CA ALA A 1041 -33.11 -9.37 -76.35
C ALA A 1041 -34.09 -8.26 -75.92
N ARG A 1042 -35.14 -8.62 -75.18
CA ARG A 1042 -36.17 -7.68 -74.69
C ARG A 1042 -35.61 -6.70 -73.66
N ILE A 1043 -34.69 -7.15 -72.80
CA ILE A 1043 -34.07 -6.27 -71.82
C ILE A 1043 -33.06 -5.33 -72.51
N ASN A 1044 -32.29 -5.83 -73.50
CA ASN A 1044 -31.38 -5.00 -74.28
C ASN A 1044 -32.10 -3.86 -75.05
N GLU A 1045 -33.39 -3.99 -75.36
CA GLU A 1045 -34.18 -2.89 -75.97
C GLU A 1045 -34.32 -1.67 -75.04
N LEU A 1046 -34.22 -1.86 -73.70
CA LEU A 1046 -34.20 -0.77 -72.73
C LEU A 1046 -32.91 0.06 -72.80
N TYR A 1047 -31.87 -0.45 -73.44
CA TYR A 1047 -30.57 0.22 -73.47
C TYR A 1047 -30.35 0.96 -74.80
N GLU A 1048 -29.64 2.08 -74.71
CA GLU A 1048 -29.12 2.82 -75.86
C GLU A 1048 -27.62 3.04 -75.67
N GLU A 1049 -26.83 2.68 -76.68
CA GLU A 1049 -25.45 3.13 -76.79
C GLU A 1049 -25.40 4.51 -77.44
N LYS A 1050 -24.85 5.49 -76.73
CA LYS A 1050 -24.71 6.85 -77.19
C LYS A 1050 -23.24 7.19 -77.40
N SER A 1051 -22.94 7.97 -78.44
CA SER A 1051 -21.62 8.59 -78.59
C SER A 1051 -21.42 9.63 -77.50
N ILE A 1052 -20.22 9.72 -76.92
CA ILE A 1052 -19.91 10.70 -75.86
C ILE A 1052 -20.17 12.16 -76.28
N ARG A 1053 -20.10 12.49 -77.58
CA ARG A 1053 -20.44 13.82 -78.10
C ARG A 1053 -21.93 14.17 -77.98
N LYS A 1054 -22.83 13.19 -77.78
CA LYS A 1054 -24.24 13.47 -77.50
C LYS A 1054 -24.44 14.16 -76.14
N ALA A 1055 -23.52 13.98 -75.18
CA ALA A 1055 -23.59 14.62 -73.87
C ALA A 1055 -23.57 16.16 -73.97
N LEU A 1056 -22.85 16.72 -74.95
CA LEU A 1056 -22.76 18.17 -75.18
C LEU A 1056 -24.05 18.80 -75.74
N LYS A 1057 -24.95 18.01 -76.34
CA LYS A 1057 -26.14 18.54 -77.04
C LYS A 1057 -27.33 18.81 -76.11
N ASN A 1058 -27.34 18.24 -74.91
CA ASN A 1058 -28.50 18.26 -74.02
C ASN A 1058 -28.46 19.37 -72.95
N GLU A 1059 -27.37 20.13 -72.81
CA GLU A 1059 -27.24 21.20 -71.80
C GLU A 1059 -27.87 22.54 -72.21
N GLY A 1060 -28.27 22.71 -73.47
CA GLY A 1060 -28.92 23.94 -73.97
C GLY A 1060 -30.35 24.19 -73.46
N ARG A 1061 -30.87 23.43 -72.49
CA ARG A 1061 -32.26 23.56 -71.98
C ARG A 1061 -32.40 23.74 -70.46
N GLY A 1062 -31.31 23.94 -69.72
CA GLY A 1062 -31.31 23.85 -68.24
C GLY A 1062 -31.07 25.12 -67.43
N PHE A 1063 -31.03 26.32 -68.02
CA PHE A 1063 -30.77 27.58 -67.30
C PHE A 1063 -31.91 28.61 -67.37
N GLU A 1064 -33.16 28.14 -67.38
CA GLU A 1064 -34.32 28.99 -67.04
C GLU A 1064 -35.28 28.21 -66.12
N LYS A 1065 -34.95 28.17 -64.82
CA LYS A 1065 -35.87 28.49 -63.70
C LYS A 1065 -35.18 28.39 -62.35
#